data_AF-A0A326GA02-F1
#
_entry.id   AF-A0A326GA02-F1
#
_cell.length_a   1.000
_cell.length_b   1.000
_cell.length_c   1.000
_cell.angle_alpha   90.00
_cell.angle_beta   90.00
_cell.angle_gamma   90.00
#
_symmetry.space_group_name_H-M   'P 1'
#
loop_
_entity.id
_entity.type
_entity.pdbx_description
1 polymer ?
#
loop_
_entity_poly.entity_id
_entity_poly.type
_entity_poly.pdbx_seq_one_letter_code
_entity_poly.pdbx_strand_id
1 'polypeptide(L)'
;MTNTTKTPLAASWIGSNANASQRRLLIRALRKSHMVLGFDRRNLALGSIGTGTFAATMALAVGWSSPVAAQDAVCVDPATGQPLTAQQAAAAAAAGNQVICGAGATASAPGAVAVGSNATATAGDSVALGTNATVRAGTVNQANGAERAVAIGFNSNATSPSSIAIGNGATTQNTASGTDRPASAIAIGTGAVAYGTDSIAIGRGTGQGGQGFGNVAVGITSGQNVTPVPAASNGGTAIGASGNVAYGVNSGNNVNGGGNLAIGTSAGNNVSALTDASTGPGSPYCLFPPFYCYGGAGNGSNNTAIGPAAANSVKGSQNIGVGFRAGSFTTGNNNMSMGQLAGFTVNGSGNLATGSFAGAYTTGHLNTAVGNAAGGNVTGSSNVAAGNNAGSLVTGSRNIASGEHAGRAIAGNQNISQGTTAGIYAAGNNNVAIGTSAGTGVSRDPTTGALTAFDGSVIDPAAAPSYEHDDTIAIGNRAYVNADNALAIGSGALTGGTRSSSIGYNATTGDASNAIAFGSGAQTGDGTLANNNAVAIGASTNASGLYSVALGDSASTDGASSAAIGKDASAQGGSSVAVGNLAGTNGAESTAVGFNAKASTAQGTALGNRANASSVQAMALGTEAVAAASQATAVGVKAQALGASSVAVGDQASASGARSVAMGPESAAAGDRSIAIGDAAQATGDQAISIGTGNVVSGDNSGAIGDPNTVSGSGSYALGNDNTIEADNAFVVGNDVTVATGLDGSVVLGDGSTVDAAIATSSATIAGTTYDYAGTAPVAAVSVGAAGAERTVTNVAAGRVSSTSTDAINGSQLFATNQAVDQNATDIATNAGDI
;
A
#
# COMPACT_ATOMS: atom_id res chain seq x y z
N MET A 1 -5.81 -78.95 29.13
CA MET A 1 -6.44 -78.30 30.28
C MET A 1 -7.51 -77.35 29.79
N THR A 2 -8.77 -77.78 29.97
CA THR A 2 -9.99 -76.99 30.24
C THR A 2 -10.20 -75.64 29.53
N ASN A 3 -10.97 -75.73 28.45
CA ASN A 3 -12.09 -74.85 28.05
C ASN A 3 -12.53 -73.77 29.05
N THR A 4 -12.68 -72.54 28.60
CA THR A 4 -13.99 -71.84 28.60
C THR A 4 -13.90 -70.52 27.83
N THR A 5 -14.59 -70.50 26.70
CA THR A 5 -14.89 -69.34 25.85
C THR A 5 -15.83 -68.38 26.56
N LYS A 6 -15.39 -67.14 26.83
CA LYS A 6 -16.29 -66.03 27.17
C LYS A 6 -16.77 -65.38 25.88
N THR A 7 -17.96 -65.78 25.47
CA THR A 7 -18.76 -65.11 24.43
C THR A 7 -19.15 -63.69 24.88
N PRO A 8 -18.92 -62.64 24.08
CA PRO A 8 -19.44 -61.32 24.39
C PRO A 8 -20.94 -61.26 24.09
N LEU A 9 -21.68 -60.65 25.02
CA LEU A 9 -23.15 -60.54 25.13
C LEU A 9 -23.90 -59.92 23.93
N ALA A 10 -23.24 -59.68 22.79
CA ALA A 10 -23.80 -59.03 21.61
C ALA A 10 -24.06 -59.98 20.42
N ALA A 11 -23.92 -61.30 20.60
CA ALA A 11 -24.11 -62.28 19.53
C ALA A 11 -25.51 -62.91 19.46
N SER A 12 -26.39 -62.76 20.47
CA SER A 12 -27.69 -63.46 20.49
C SER A 12 -28.88 -62.64 19.98
N TRP A 13 -28.68 -61.41 19.53
CA TRP A 13 -29.78 -60.49 19.16
C TRP A 13 -29.80 -60.10 17.67
N ILE A 14 -28.79 -60.51 16.90
CA ILE A 14 -28.70 -60.24 15.46
C ILE A 14 -28.08 -61.45 14.77
N GLY A 15 -28.73 -61.98 13.73
CA GLY A 15 -28.24 -63.10 12.94
C GLY A 15 -26.88 -62.83 12.30
N SER A 16 -26.10 -63.89 12.06
CA SER A 16 -24.68 -63.86 11.67
C SER A 16 -24.34 -63.04 10.41
N ASN A 17 -25.33 -62.59 9.63
CA ASN A 17 -25.15 -61.87 8.37
C ASN A 17 -25.44 -60.35 8.43
N ALA A 18 -25.57 -59.76 9.62
CA ALA A 18 -25.86 -58.32 9.72
C ALA A 18 -24.65 -57.39 9.48
N ASN A 19 -24.86 -56.42 8.58
CA ASN A 19 -23.92 -55.37 8.19
C ASN A 19 -23.56 -54.44 9.37
N ALA A 20 -22.33 -53.93 9.39
CA ALA A 20 -21.79 -52.95 10.34
C ALA A 20 -22.74 -51.78 10.65
N SER A 21 -23.58 -51.32 9.71
CA SER A 21 -24.57 -50.26 9.96
C SER A 21 -25.71 -50.69 10.89
N GLN A 22 -26.19 -51.93 10.82
CA GLN A 22 -27.22 -52.47 11.72
C GLN A 22 -26.67 -52.67 13.14
N ARG A 23 -25.41 -53.11 13.25
CA ARG A 23 -24.71 -53.21 14.55
C ARG A 23 -24.47 -51.84 15.19
N ARG A 24 -24.14 -50.81 14.40
CA ARG A 24 -24.01 -49.41 14.87
C ARG A 24 -25.36 -48.81 15.30
N LEU A 25 -26.46 -49.16 14.65
CA LEU A 25 -27.80 -48.71 15.03
C LEU A 25 -28.26 -49.31 16.36
N LEU A 26 -28.02 -50.61 16.59
CA LEU A 26 -28.31 -51.26 17.87
C LEU A 26 -27.46 -50.68 19.01
N ILE A 27 -26.17 -50.40 18.76
CA ILE A 27 -25.28 -49.74 19.73
C ILE A 27 -25.74 -48.28 20.00
N ARG A 28 -26.25 -47.56 18.99
CA ARG A 28 -26.86 -46.22 19.17
C ARG A 28 -28.16 -46.27 19.96
N ALA A 29 -29.03 -47.26 19.71
CA ALA A 29 -30.25 -47.47 20.47
C ALA A 29 -29.95 -47.79 21.94
N LEU A 30 -29.00 -48.71 22.20
CA LEU A 30 -28.56 -49.07 23.56
C LEU A 30 -27.85 -47.91 24.28
N ARG A 31 -27.09 -47.06 23.58
CA ARG A 31 -26.52 -45.82 24.17
C ARG A 31 -27.58 -44.78 24.49
N LYS A 32 -28.64 -44.66 23.67
CA LYS A 32 -29.77 -43.76 23.96
C LYS A 32 -30.60 -44.26 25.15
N SER A 33 -30.82 -45.57 25.28
CA SER A 33 -31.46 -46.16 26.46
C SER A 33 -30.61 -46.00 27.74
N HIS A 34 -29.29 -46.00 27.62
CA HIS A 34 -28.34 -45.77 28.74
C HIS A 34 -28.34 -44.33 29.26
N MET A 35 -28.67 -43.34 28.41
CA MET A 35 -28.74 -41.93 28.82
C MET A 35 -30.06 -41.54 29.51
N VAL A 36 -31.13 -42.32 29.33
CA VAL A 36 -32.45 -42.03 29.90
C VAL A 36 -32.66 -42.70 31.27
N LEU A 37 -31.90 -43.76 31.59
CA LEU A 37 -32.14 -44.60 32.78
C LEU A 37 -31.00 -44.62 33.82
N GLY A 38 -29.88 -43.91 33.61
CA GLY A 38 -28.99 -43.49 34.69
C GLY A 38 -28.48 -44.55 35.69
N PHE A 39 -28.11 -45.75 35.27
CA PHE A 39 -27.46 -46.74 36.16
C PHE A 39 -26.06 -47.13 35.67
N ASP A 40 -25.07 -46.95 36.56
CA ASP A 40 -23.68 -47.36 36.36
C ASP A 40 -23.51 -48.86 36.63
N ARG A 41 -22.67 -49.53 35.82
CA ARG A 41 -22.49 -50.99 35.85
C ARG A 41 -21.30 -51.40 36.70
N ARG A 42 -21.50 -51.62 38.00
CA ARG A 42 -20.67 -52.57 38.79
C ARG A 42 -21.55 -53.24 39.85
N ASN A 43 -21.64 -54.57 39.77
CA ASN A 43 -22.34 -55.51 40.67
C ASN A 43 -23.85 -55.69 40.44
N LEU A 44 -24.19 -56.46 39.40
CA LEU A 44 -25.44 -57.23 39.35
C LEU A 44 -25.15 -58.65 39.83
N ALA A 45 -25.40 -58.91 41.11
CA ALA A 45 -25.61 -60.25 41.64
C ALA A 45 -27.01 -60.27 42.27
N LEU A 46 -27.80 -61.27 41.90
CA LEU A 46 -29.13 -61.54 42.46
C LEU A 46 -29.04 -61.67 43.98
N GLY A 47 -29.94 -60.98 44.68
CA GLY A 47 -30.10 -61.11 46.12
C GLY A 47 -31.50 -60.66 46.52
N SER A 48 -32.35 -61.66 46.74
CA SER A 48 -33.64 -61.58 47.42
C SER A 48 -33.62 -60.66 48.63
N ILE A 49 -34.73 -59.95 48.83
CA ILE A 49 -35.06 -59.21 50.05
C ILE A 49 -34.92 -60.15 51.24
N GLY A 50 -33.84 -59.95 51.99
CA GLY A 50 -33.52 -60.63 53.24
C GLY A 50 -33.40 -59.58 54.33
N THR A 51 -34.40 -59.56 55.21
CA THR A 51 -34.42 -58.83 56.48
C THR A 51 -33.31 -59.34 57.39
N GLY A 52 -32.53 -58.43 57.99
CA GLY A 52 -31.54 -58.72 59.02
C GLY A 52 -31.84 -57.93 60.30
N THR A 53 -32.22 -58.68 61.33
CA THR A 53 -32.49 -58.30 62.72
C THR A 53 -31.22 -58.01 63.53
N PHE A 54 -31.34 -57.23 64.61
CA PHE A 54 -30.87 -57.54 65.99
C PHE A 54 -31.41 -56.45 66.95
N ALA A 55 -32.49 -56.76 67.69
CA ALA A 55 -32.58 -56.99 69.16
C ALA A 55 -32.97 -55.70 69.93
N ALA A 56 -34.05 -55.65 70.72
CA ALA A 56 -34.31 -56.50 71.87
C ALA A 56 -35.80 -56.55 72.30
N THR A 57 -36.27 -57.78 72.58
CA THR A 57 -37.10 -58.24 73.73
C THR A 57 -38.57 -57.81 73.95
N MET A 58 -39.47 -58.79 73.73
CA MET A 58 -40.69 -59.23 74.47
C MET A 58 -41.82 -58.25 74.84
N ALA A 59 -43.05 -58.54 74.38
CA ALA A 59 -44.05 -59.34 75.15
C ALA A 59 -45.32 -59.62 74.32
N LEU A 60 -45.88 -60.82 74.50
CA LEU A 60 -47.13 -61.32 73.94
C LEU A 60 -48.36 -60.63 74.57
N ALA A 61 -49.42 -60.43 73.80
CA ALA A 61 -50.79 -60.77 74.22
C ALA A 61 -51.76 -60.88 73.03
N VAL A 62 -52.60 -61.89 73.13
CA VAL A 62 -53.57 -62.47 72.18
C VAL A 62 -54.89 -61.69 72.16
N GLY A 63 -55.65 -61.73 71.05
CA GLY A 63 -57.10 -61.44 71.09
C GLY A 63 -57.76 -61.19 69.74
N TRP A 64 -58.68 -62.07 69.33
CA TRP A 64 -59.41 -62.09 68.07
C TRP A 64 -60.69 -61.22 68.07
N SER A 65 -61.08 -60.64 66.92
CA SER A 65 -62.38 -60.85 66.21
C SER A 65 -62.72 -59.72 65.22
N SER A 66 -63.37 -60.14 64.12
CA SER A 66 -63.70 -59.48 62.84
C SER A 66 -64.78 -58.36 62.90
N PRO A 67 -65.30 -57.90 61.75
CA PRO A 67 -64.79 -56.98 60.73
C PRO A 67 -65.52 -55.61 60.79
N VAL A 68 -65.32 -54.75 59.79
CA VAL A 68 -66.03 -53.46 59.53
C VAL A 68 -65.30 -52.20 60.02
N ALA A 69 -64.42 -51.69 59.16
CA ALA A 69 -64.44 -50.31 58.64
C ALA A 69 -63.13 -50.08 57.90
N ALA A 70 -63.18 -49.93 56.57
CA ALA A 70 -62.06 -49.35 55.84
C ALA A 70 -62.01 -47.85 56.18
N GLN A 71 -61.38 -47.53 57.30
CA GLN A 71 -60.82 -46.21 57.60
C GLN A 71 -59.31 -46.33 57.46
N ASP A 72 -58.81 -46.14 56.23
CA ASP A 72 -57.39 -46.01 55.98
C ASP A 72 -56.91 -44.65 56.50
N ALA A 73 -56.43 -44.63 57.74
CA ALA A 73 -55.44 -43.65 58.21
C ALA A 73 -54.77 -44.19 59.50
N VAL A 74 -53.83 -45.13 59.36
CA VAL A 74 -52.98 -45.56 60.50
C VAL A 74 -51.84 -44.56 60.68
N CYS A 75 -51.90 -43.81 61.77
CA CYS A 75 -50.83 -42.94 62.26
C CYS A 75 -50.63 -43.21 63.76
N VAL A 76 -49.38 -43.42 64.21
CA VAL A 76 -49.03 -43.90 65.56
C VAL A 76 -48.32 -42.79 66.37
N ASP A 77 -48.55 -42.70 67.68
CA ASP A 77 -47.84 -41.76 68.59
C ASP A 77 -46.38 -42.19 68.80
N PRO A 78 -45.37 -41.36 68.47
CA PRO A 78 -43.98 -41.82 68.53
C PRO A 78 -43.31 -41.75 69.88
N ALA A 79 -43.99 -41.24 70.92
CA ALA A 79 -43.48 -41.36 72.28
C ALA A 79 -43.82 -42.72 72.91
N THR A 80 -44.87 -43.41 72.43
CA THR A 80 -45.46 -44.58 73.13
C THR A 80 -45.76 -45.78 72.24
N GLY A 81 -45.76 -45.65 70.91
CA GLY A 81 -46.01 -46.75 69.97
C GLY A 81 -47.46 -47.28 69.97
N GLN A 82 -48.39 -46.56 70.58
CA GLN A 82 -49.82 -46.89 70.62
C GLN A 82 -50.63 -46.06 69.60
N PRO A 83 -51.77 -46.56 69.08
CA PRO A 83 -52.68 -45.80 68.24
C PRO A 83 -53.27 -44.60 69.01
N LEU A 84 -53.39 -43.45 68.35
CA LEU A 84 -53.85 -42.19 68.94
C LEU A 84 -55.25 -42.32 69.59
N THR A 85 -55.45 -41.70 70.76
CA THR A 85 -56.75 -41.76 71.46
C THR A 85 -57.84 -40.96 70.72
N ALA A 86 -59.09 -41.41 70.81
CA ALA A 86 -60.25 -40.85 70.10
C ALA A 86 -60.48 -39.34 70.36
N GLN A 87 -59.95 -38.78 71.46
CA GLN A 87 -60.08 -37.37 71.79
C GLN A 87 -59.06 -36.47 71.07
N GLN A 88 -57.97 -37.05 70.56
CA GLN A 88 -56.98 -36.36 69.71
C GLN A 88 -57.31 -36.49 68.22
N ALA A 89 -58.01 -37.56 67.81
CA ALA A 89 -58.56 -37.72 66.46
C ALA A 89 -59.72 -36.74 66.16
N ALA A 90 -60.43 -36.26 67.19
CA ALA A 90 -61.56 -35.33 67.03
C ALA A 90 -61.14 -33.90 66.63
N ALA A 91 -59.90 -33.49 66.86
CA ALA A 91 -59.39 -32.20 66.38
C ALA A 91 -59.06 -32.19 64.88
N ALA A 92 -58.91 -33.37 64.25
CA ALA A 92 -58.65 -33.53 62.83
C ALA A 92 -59.93 -33.65 61.96
N ALA A 93 -61.11 -33.75 62.58
CA ALA A 93 -62.39 -33.94 61.87
C ALA A 93 -63.17 -32.64 61.59
N ALA A 94 -62.60 -31.46 61.86
CA ALA A 94 -63.26 -30.16 61.63
C ALA A 94 -62.80 -29.41 60.36
N ALA A 95 -61.90 -29.97 59.54
CA ALA A 95 -61.50 -29.41 58.24
C ALA A 95 -61.04 -30.53 57.29
N GLY A 96 -61.55 -30.58 56.05
CA GLY A 96 -61.54 -31.78 55.18
C GLY A 96 -60.19 -32.46 54.85
N ASN A 97 -60.22 -33.80 54.69
CA ASN A 97 -59.20 -34.68 54.10
C ASN A 97 -57.72 -34.45 54.51
N GLN A 98 -57.40 -34.52 55.80
CA GLN A 98 -56.02 -34.37 56.30
C GLN A 98 -55.34 -35.71 56.66
N VAL A 99 -54.01 -35.80 56.54
CA VAL A 99 -53.18 -36.96 56.97
C VAL A 99 -52.06 -36.49 57.90
N ILE A 100 -51.95 -37.03 59.12
CA ILE A 100 -50.96 -36.60 60.13
C ILE A 100 -50.30 -37.83 60.77
N CYS A 101 -49.01 -38.04 60.53
CA CYS A 101 -48.24 -39.19 61.06
C CYS A 101 -46.87 -38.76 61.58
N GLY A 102 -46.48 -39.13 62.81
CA GLY A 102 -45.17 -38.77 63.39
C GLY A 102 -45.22 -37.74 64.53
N ALA A 103 -44.12 -37.60 65.26
CA ALA A 103 -44.11 -37.00 66.60
C ALA A 103 -43.99 -35.50 66.44
N GLY A 104 -44.96 -34.73 66.95
CA GLY A 104 -45.00 -33.28 66.71
C GLY A 104 -45.39 -32.91 65.27
N ALA A 105 -45.89 -33.87 64.47
CA ALA A 105 -46.41 -33.57 63.15
C ALA A 105 -47.71 -32.74 63.25
N THR A 106 -47.87 -31.74 62.38
CA THR A 106 -48.99 -30.79 62.43
C THR A 106 -49.56 -30.60 61.04
N ALA A 107 -50.84 -30.90 60.81
CA ALA A 107 -51.57 -30.47 59.61
C ALA A 107 -52.80 -29.65 60.01
N SER A 108 -53.04 -28.51 59.36
CA SER A 108 -54.06 -27.54 59.81
C SER A 108 -55.00 -27.01 58.73
N ALA A 109 -54.77 -27.34 57.46
CA ALA A 109 -55.58 -26.87 56.32
C ALA A 109 -56.15 -28.06 55.52
N PRO A 110 -57.26 -27.89 54.77
CA PRO A 110 -57.87 -28.99 54.04
C PRO A 110 -56.93 -29.63 53.00
N GLY A 111 -56.90 -30.96 52.90
CA GLY A 111 -56.05 -31.68 51.93
C GLY A 111 -54.56 -31.80 52.31
N ALA A 112 -54.16 -31.35 53.50
CA ALA A 112 -52.77 -31.36 53.94
C ALA A 112 -52.30 -32.74 54.46
N VAL A 113 -51.08 -33.14 54.09
CA VAL A 113 -50.42 -34.41 54.45
C VAL A 113 -49.11 -34.10 55.18
N ALA A 114 -48.97 -34.49 56.44
CA ALA A 114 -47.74 -34.38 57.24
C ALA A 114 -47.31 -35.75 57.75
N VAL A 115 -46.13 -36.26 57.34
CA VAL A 115 -45.60 -37.58 57.73
C VAL A 115 -44.12 -37.49 58.13
N GLY A 116 -43.80 -37.72 59.41
CA GLY A 116 -42.46 -37.69 59.99
C GLY A 116 -42.40 -36.85 61.28
N SER A 117 -41.32 -36.98 62.05
CA SER A 117 -41.15 -36.22 63.29
C SER A 117 -41.05 -34.71 63.01
N ASN A 118 -41.91 -33.91 63.64
CA ASN A 118 -42.08 -32.46 63.47
C ASN A 118 -42.41 -32.03 62.03
N ALA A 119 -42.98 -32.92 61.21
CA ALA A 119 -43.46 -32.56 59.88
C ALA A 119 -44.65 -31.61 60.00
N THR A 120 -44.62 -30.44 59.36
CA THR A 120 -45.65 -29.40 59.51
C THR A 120 -46.25 -29.09 58.14
N ALA A 121 -47.54 -29.31 57.90
CA ALA A 121 -48.25 -29.01 56.64
C ALA A 121 -49.49 -28.14 56.92
N THR A 122 -49.31 -26.82 56.91
CA THR A 122 -50.35 -25.87 57.38
C THR A 122 -51.13 -25.18 56.26
N ALA A 123 -50.82 -25.47 54.99
CA ALA A 123 -51.46 -24.90 53.81
C ALA A 123 -52.35 -25.93 53.07
N GLY A 124 -53.35 -25.48 52.32
CA GLY A 124 -54.30 -26.37 51.63
C GLY A 124 -53.61 -27.25 50.58
N ASP A 125 -54.04 -28.52 50.44
CA ASP A 125 -53.50 -29.51 49.50
C ASP A 125 -51.96 -29.68 49.55
N SER A 126 -51.34 -29.47 50.72
CA SER A 126 -49.87 -29.52 50.88
C SER A 126 -49.35 -30.88 51.35
N VAL A 127 -48.08 -31.19 51.08
CA VAL A 127 -47.44 -32.47 51.46
C VAL A 127 -46.09 -32.22 52.14
N ALA A 128 -45.95 -32.54 53.42
CA ALA A 128 -44.71 -32.50 54.20
C ALA A 128 -44.29 -33.92 54.63
N LEU A 129 -43.19 -34.47 54.09
CA LEU A 129 -42.72 -35.83 54.38
C LEU A 129 -41.25 -35.83 54.85
N GLY A 130 -40.98 -36.24 56.08
CA GLY A 130 -39.63 -36.32 56.66
C GLY A 130 -39.50 -35.62 58.02
N THR A 131 -38.29 -35.63 58.60
CA THR A 131 -38.05 -34.99 59.90
C THR A 131 -37.89 -33.48 59.74
N ASN A 132 -38.68 -32.69 60.48
CA ASN A 132 -38.78 -31.22 60.39
C ASN A 132 -39.14 -30.70 58.99
N ALA A 133 -39.72 -31.53 58.12
CA ALA A 133 -40.22 -31.09 56.81
C ALA A 133 -41.39 -30.12 57.03
N THR A 134 -41.33 -28.92 56.44
CA THR A 134 -42.28 -27.84 56.75
C THR A 134 -42.91 -27.29 55.47
N VAL A 135 -44.23 -27.20 55.43
CA VAL A 135 -45.03 -26.41 54.51
C VAL A 135 -45.85 -25.42 55.35
N ARG A 136 -45.55 -24.13 55.20
CA ARG A 136 -46.18 -23.05 56.00
C ARG A 136 -47.20 -22.24 55.20
N ALA A 137 -48.42 -22.10 55.71
CA ALA A 137 -49.35 -21.08 55.24
C ALA A 137 -48.82 -19.67 55.59
N GLY A 138 -48.94 -18.73 54.65
CA GLY A 138 -48.51 -17.35 54.85
C GLY A 138 -49.30 -16.67 55.97
N THR A 139 -48.67 -15.79 56.74
CA THR A 139 -49.36 -14.95 57.73
C THR A 139 -50.23 -13.90 57.04
N VAL A 140 -51.40 -13.66 57.63
CA VAL A 140 -52.49 -12.73 57.26
C VAL A 140 -52.05 -11.49 56.48
N ASN A 141 -52.74 -11.22 55.35
CA ASN A 141 -52.59 -10.14 54.36
C ASN A 141 -51.67 -10.36 53.14
N GLN A 142 -51.32 -11.61 52.80
CA GLN A 142 -50.88 -11.94 51.44
C GLN A 142 -51.80 -13.02 50.88
N ALA A 143 -52.35 -12.85 49.67
CA ALA A 143 -53.14 -13.85 48.94
C ALA A 143 -52.29 -15.06 48.47
N ASN A 144 -51.20 -15.38 49.18
CA ASN A 144 -50.07 -16.21 48.76
C ASN A 144 -49.69 -17.23 49.85
N GLY A 145 -50.63 -18.03 50.36
CA GLY A 145 -50.32 -19.18 51.21
C GLY A 145 -49.65 -20.31 50.39
N ALA A 146 -48.86 -21.19 51.02
CA ALA A 146 -48.17 -22.32 50.36
C ALA A 146 -49.11 -23.46 49.90
N GLU A 147 -50.26 -23.11 49.33
CA GLU A 147 -51.23 -24.08 48.83
C GLU A 147 -50.60 -24.93 47.72
N ARG A 148 -50.87 -26.25 47.74
CA ARG A 148 -50.34 -27.23 46.77
C ARG A 148 -48.81 -27.34 46.76
N ALA A 149 -48.14 -27.05 47.88
CA ALA A 149 -46.70 -27.18 48.00
C ALA A 149 -46.28 -28.54 48.60
N VAL A 150 -45.08 -28.99 48.24
CA VAL A 150 -44.50 -30.28 48.62
C VAL A 150 -43.14 -30.06 49.27
N ALA A 151 -42.95 -30.48 50.53
CA ALA A 151 -41.68 -30.53 51.23
C ALA A 151 -41.33 -31.97 51.60
N ILE A 152 -40.22 -32.52 51.10
CA ILE A 152 -39.82 -33.92 51.33
C ILE A 152 -38.34 -34.00 51.73
N GLY A 153 -38.01 -34.53 52.91
CA GLY A 153 -36.63 -34.70 53.38
C GLY A 153 -36.40 -34.23 54.82
N PHE A 154 -35.14 -34.17 55.24
CA PHE A 154 -34.73 -33.65 56.55
C PHE A 154 -34.60 -32.13 56.49
N ASN A 155 -35.29 -31.38 57.36
CA ASN A 155 -35.31 -29.90 57.37
C ASN A 155 -35.69 -29.27 56.02
N SER A 156 -36.49 -29.93 55.17
CA SER A 156 -37.01 -29.32 53.95
C SER A 156 -38.10 -28.30 54.30
N ASN A 157 -38.16 -27.17 53.59
CA ASN A 157 -39.08 -26.09 53.92
C ASN A 157 -39.69 -25.47 52.66
N ALA A 158 -40.97 -25.68 52.41
CA ALA A 158 -41.70 -25.06 51.31
C ALA A 158 -42.61 -23.94 51.83
N THR A 159 -42.31 -22.70 51.48
CA THR A 159 -43.07 -21.54 51.98
C THR A 159 -43.79 -20.75 50.88
N SER A 160 -43.62 -21.17 49.62
CA SER A 160 -44.29 -20.59 48.45
C SER A 160 -45.45 -21.47 47.98
N PRO A 161 -46.56 -20.91 47.47
CA PRO A 161 -47.58 -21.68 46.74
C PRO A 161 -46.98 -22.54 45.62
N SER A 162 -47.65 -23.64 45.26
CA SER A 162 -47.28 -24.53 44.13
C SER A 162 -45.77 -24.86 44.05
N SER A 163 -45.10 -25.02 45.19
CA SER A 163 -43.65 -25.16 45.25
C SER A 163 -43.21 -26.55 45.71
N ILE A 164 -42.02 -26.98 45.28
CA ILE A 164 -41.47 -28.31 45.56
C ILE A 164 -40.11 -28.15 46.22
N ALA A 165 -39.96 -28.61 47.46
CA ALA A 165 -38.73 -28.62 48.25
C ALA A 165 -38.35 -30.06 48.61
N ILE A 166 -37.42 -30.69 47.88
CA ILE A 166 -37.06 -32.10 48.06
C ILE A 166 -35.57 -32.26 48.38
N GLY A 167 -35.21 -32.75 49.57
CA GLY A 167 -33.82 -33.00 49.98
C GLY A 167 -33.50 -32.48 51.37
N ASN A 168 -32.28 -32.77 51.86
CA ASN A 168 -31.82 -32.30 53.16
C ASN A 168 -31.59 -30.77 53.13
N GLY A 169 -32.39 -30.00 53.87
CA GLY A 169 -32.29 -28.54 53.94
C GLY A 169 -32.75 -27.81 52.67
N ALA A 170 -33.50 -28.48 51.78
CA ALA A 170 -34.05 -27.86 50.58
C ALA A 170 -35.14 -26.84 50.97
N THR A 171 -35.04 -25.59 50.48
CA THR A 171 -35.96 -24.52 50.87
C THR A 171 -36.53 -23.79 49.66
N THR A 172 -37.85 -23.57 49.63
CA THR A 172 -38.47 -22.58 48.73
C THR A 172 -38.94 -21.40 49.56
N GLN A 173 -38.57 -20.18 49.15
CA GLN A 173 -38.85 -18.96 49.89
C GLN A 173 -39.55 -17.92 49.03
N ASN A 174 -40.69 -17.40 49.52
CA ASN A 174 -41.39 -16.28 48.90
C ASN A 174 -40.98 -14.96 49.56
N THR A 175 -40.40 -14.04 48.79
CA THR A 175 -40.01 -12.69 49.25
C THR A 175 -40.77 -11.57 48.53
N ALA A 176 -41.77 -11.87 47.70
CA ALA A 176 -42.51 -10.85 46.98
C ALA A 176 -43.51 -10.12 47.89
N SER A 177 -43.20 -8.87 48.22
CA SER A 177 -44.21 -7.89 48.61
C SER A 177 -44.76 -7.21 47.35
N GLY A 178 -45.94 -7.64 46.88
CA GLY A 178 -46.80 -6.74 46.10
C GLY A 178 -47.06 -6.97 44.60
N THR A 179 -47.03 -8.20 44.04
CA THR A 179 -47.72 -8.44 42.74
C THR A 179 -48.42 -9.81 42.69
N ASP A 180 -49.63 -9.85 42.12
CA ASP A 180 -50.58 -10.98 41.99
C ASP A 180 -50.12 -12.15 41.08
N ARG A 181 -48.83 -12.54 41.11
CA ARG A 181 -48.38 -13.73 40.36
C ARG A 181 -48.37 -14.95 41.28
N PRO A 182 -49.02 -16.08 40.92
CA PRO A 182 -48.95 -17.30 41.71
C PRO A 182 -47.49 -17.74 41.78
N ALA A 183 -46.92 -17.72 42.98
CA ALA A 183 -45.56 -18.20 43.20
C ALA A 183 -45.48 -19.70 42.85
N SER A 184 -44.45 -20.12 42.12
CA SER A 184 -44.11 -21.53 41.86
C SER A 184 -42.59 -21.64 41.95
N ALA A 185 -42.05 -22.56 42.74
CA ALA A 185 -40.59 -22.68 42.92
C ALA A 185 -40.18 -24.13 43.14
N ILE A 186 -39.00 -24.54 42.65
CA ILE A 186 -38.50 -25.91 42.76
C ILE A 186 -37.12 -25.88 43.39
N ALA A 187 -36.97 -26.41 44.60
CA ALA A 187 -35.70 -26.65 45.27
C ALA A 187 -35.48 -28.17 45.47
N ILE A 188 -34.49 -28.76 44.81
CA ILE A 188 -34.22 -30.21 44.89
C ILE A 188 -32.74 -30.46 45.17
N GLY A 189 -32.41 -31.12 46.28
CA GLY A 189 -31.05 -31.50 46.66
C GLY A 189 -30.63 -30.99 48.04
N THR A 190 -29.38 -31.24 48.43
CA THR A 190 -28.90 -30.91 49.78
C THR A 190 -28.58 -29.41 49.89
N GLY A 191 -29.34 -28.67 50.69
CA GLY A 191 -29.18 -27.24 50.90
C GLY A 191 -29.46 -26.40 49.65
N ALA A 192 -30.31 -26.87 48.73
CA ALA A 192 -30.77 -26.09 47.59
C ALA A 192 -31.82 -25.07 48.06
N VAL A 193 -31.73 -23.81 47.61
CA VAL A 193 -32.71 -22.78 47.95
C VAL A 193 -33.21 -22.07 46.70
N ALA A 194 -34.51 -22.14 46.46
CA ALA A 194 -35.18 -21.40 45.39
C ALA A 194 -35.89 -20.18 45.98
N TYR A 195 -35.36 -18.99 45.70
CA TYR A 195 -35.93 -17.71 46.12
C TYR A 195 -36.85 -17.13 45.04
N GLY A 196 -38.05 -16.71 45.43
CA GLY A 196 -39.03 -16.06 44.55
C GLY A 196 -39.84 -16.99 43.64
N THR A 197 -40.79 -16.41 42.92
CA THR A 197 -41.63 -17.03 41.88
C THR A 197 -40.82 -17.48 40.67
N ASP A 198 -41.22 -18.58 40.04
CA ASP A 198 -40.63 -19.21 38.84
C ASP A 198 -39.14 -19.60 38.96
N SER A 199 -38.64 -19.79 40.19
CA SER A 199 -37.24 -20.12 40.45
C SER A 199 -37.01 -21.63 40.60
N ILE A 200 -35.89 -22.13 40.08
CA ILE A 200 -35.46 -23.53 40.12
C ILE A 200 -34.06 -23.60 40.74
N ALA A 201 -33.87 -24.38 41.79
CA ALA A 201 -32.58 -24.68 42.42
C ALA A 201 -32.41 -26.20 42.56
N ILE A 202 -31.50 -26.81 41.80
CA ILE A 202 -31.30 -28.26 41.78
C ILE A 202 -29.83 -28.61 42.05
N GLY A 203 -29.56 -29.34 43.12
CA GLY A 203 -28.23 -29.86 43.45
C GLY A 203 -27.78 -29.54 44.88
N ARG A 204 -26.46 -29.41 45.10
CA ARG A 204 -25.90 -29.24 46.45
C ARG A 204 -25.56 -27.77 46.70
N GLY A 205 -26.23 -27.11 47.65
CA GLY A 205 -25.93 -25.73 48.05
C GLY A 205 -26.26 -24.68 46.99
N THR A 206 -27.14 -24.99 46.04
CA THR A 206 -27.51 -24.08 44.93
C THR A 206 -28.48 -22.99 45.38
N GLY A 207 -28.41 -21.82 44.75
CA GLY A 207 -29.37 -20.72 44.94
C GLY A 207 -29.28 -19.98 46.28
N GLN A 208 -28.34 -20.35 47.17
CA GLN A 208 -28.20 -19.78 48.51
C GLN A 208 -27.95 -18.26 48.49
N GLY A 209 -28.68 -17.51 49.33
CA GLY A 209 -28.57 -16.04 49.39
C GLY A 209 -29.07 -15.28 48.14
N GLY A 210 -29.68 -15.98 47.18
CA GLY A 210 -30.29 -15.37 46.01
C GLY A 210 -31.54 -14.54 46.35
N GLN A 211 -31.85 -13.56 45.53
CA GLN A 211 -33.02 -12.69 45.61
C GLN A 211 -33.60 -12.52 44.19
N GLY A 212 -34.90 -12.18 44.08
CA GLY A 212 -35.61 -12.04 42.79
C GLY A 212 -36.35 -13.30 42.34
N PHE A 213 -36.86 -13.30 41.10
CA PHE A 213 -37.75 -14.30 40.52
C PHE A 213 -37.10 -15.02 39.30
N GLY A 214 -37.67 -16.10 38.76
CA GLY A 214 -37.23 -16.70 37.49
C GLY A 214 -35.79 -17.23 37.43
N ASN A 215 -35.10 -17.41 38.57
CA ASN A 215 -33.69 -17.83 38.59
C ASN A 215 -33.58 -19.35 38.51
N VAL A 216 -32.72 -19.87 37.62
CA VAL A 216 -32.43 -21.30 37.47
C VAL A 216 -31.00 -21.57 37.91
N ALA A 217 -30.79 -22.36 38.96
CA ALA A 217 -29.50 -22.75 39.49
C ALA A 217 -29.39 -24.28 39.56
N VAL A 218 -28.48 -24.89 38.81
CA VAL A 218 -28.31 -26.34 38.75
C VAL A 218 -26.85 -26.73 38.94
N GLY A 219 -26.56 -27.64 39.87
CA GLY A 219 -25.23 -28.21 40.11
C GLY A 219 -24.74 -28.11 41.56
N ILE A 220 -23.51 -27.65 41.77
CA ILE A 220 -22.90 -27.57 43.12
C ILE A 220 -22.55 -26.12 43.40
N THR A 221 -23.11 -25.56 44.48
CA THR A 221 -22.82 -24.22 44.98
C THR A 221 -22.95 -23.14 43.89
N SER A 222 -23.91 -23.32 42.98
CA SER A 222 -24.17 -22.42 41.85
C SER A 222 -25.35 -21.50 42.12
N GLY A 223 -25.36 -20.31 41.52
CA GLY A 223 -26.41 -19.32 41.65
C GLY A 223 -26.48 -18.69 43.04
N GLN A 224 -25.37 -18.63 43.78
CA GLN A 224 -25.35 -18.05 45.13
C GLN A 224 -25.26 -16.52 45.10
N ASN A 225 -25.87 -15.84 46.08
CA ASN A 225 -25.81 -14.38 46.27
C ASN A 225 -26.19 -13.57 45.01
N VAL A 226 -27.20 -14.04 44.28
CA VAL A 226 -27.75 -13.31 43.13
C VAL A 226 -28.63 -12.18 43.66
N THR A 227 -28.28 -10.93 43.38
CA THR A 227 -29.06 -9.77 43.84
C THR A 227 -29.76 -9.06 42.67
N PRO A 228 -31.08 -8.85 42.74
CA PRO A 228 -31.78 -7.94 41.86
C PRO A 228 -31.25 -6.53 42.09
N VAL A 229 -30.91 -5.82 41.02
CA VAL A 229 -30.71 -4.38 41.12
C VAL A 229 -32.11 -3.73 41.12
N PRO A 230 -32.43 -2.85 42.08
CA PRO A 230 -33.65 -2.06 42.05
C PRO A 230 -33.75 -1.30 40.72
N ALA A 231 -34.94 -1.17 40.15
CA ALA A 231 -35.17 -0.32 38.99
C ALA A 231 -34.67 1.10 39.31
N ALA A 232 -33.50 1.47 38.81
CA ALA A 232 -33.02 2.85 38.91
C ALA A 232 -33.98 3.74 38.11
N SER A 233 -34.34 4.86 38.73
CA SER A 233 -35.38 5.83 38.39
C SER A 233 -35.12 6.64 37.10
N ASN A 234 -34.89 5.98 35.97
CA ASN A 234 -34.77 6.65 34.67
C ASN A 234 -35.88 6.19 33.73
N GLY A 235 -37.06 6.81 33.85
CA GLY A 235 -38.04 7.17 32.80
C GLY A 235 -38.46 6.20 31.68
N GLY A 236 -37.97 4.97 31.61
CA GLY A 236 -38.32 3.96 30.63
C GLY A 236 -38.72 2.68 31.36
N THR A 237 -39.70 1.96 30.82
CA THR A 237 -40.20 0.68 31.32
C THR A 237 -39.05 -0.33 31.51
N ALA A 238 -38.48 -0.37 32.71
CA ALA A 238 -37.59 -1.43 33.13
C ALA A 238 -38.42 -2.72 33.17
N ILE A 239 -38.15 -3.63 32.23
CA ILE A 239 -38.61 -5.01 32.34
C ILE A 239 -38.00 -5.52 33.64
N GLY A 240 -38.85 -5.69 34.65
CA GLY A 240 -38.48 -6.01 36.01
C GLY A 240 -37.49 -7.17 36.05
N ALA A 241 -36.42 -6.93 36.80
CA ALA A 241 -35.40 -7.88 37.20
C ALA A 241 -35.98 -9.29 37.40
N SER A 242 -35.36 -10.28 36.73
CA SER A 242 -35.00 -11.62 37.22
C SER A 242 -35.25 -12.75 36.18
N GLY A 243 -34.36 -13.75 36.14
CA GLY A 243 -34.17 -14.64 34.98
C GLY A 243 -32.74 -15.14 34.76
N ASN A 244 -31.95 -15.33 35.81
CA ASN A 244 -30.55 -15.77 35.68
C ASN A 244 -30.49 -17.30 35.57
N VAL A 245 -29.59 -17.83 34.74
CA VAL A 245 -29.36 -19.27 34.58
C VAL A 245 -27.94 -19.60 34.98
N ALA A 246 -27.75 -20.41 36.01
CA ALA A 246 -26.47 -20.91 36.49
C ALA A 246 -26.46 -22.45 36.43
N TYR A 247 -25.52 -23.03 35.69
CA TYR A 247 -25.38 -24.46 35.51
C TYR A 247 -23.92 -24.89 35.66
N GLY A 248 -23.60 -25.71 36.67
CA GLY A 248 -22.25 -26.23 36.87
C GLY A 248 -21.80 -26.20 38.33
N VAL A 249 -20.49 -26.05 38.55
CA VAL A 249 -19.88 -25.98 39.88
C VAL A 249 -19.43 -24.55 40.15
N ASN A 250 -19.88 -23.95 41.24
CA ASN A 250 -19.60 -22.55 41.60
C ASN A 250 -19.96 -21.57 40.47
N SER A 251 -21.01 -21.82 39.69
CA SER A 251 -21.36 -21.00 38.52
C SER A 251 -22.35 -19.91 38.91
N GLY A 252 -22.23 -18.71 38.35
CA GLY A 252 -23.19 -17.62 38.54
C GLY A 252 -23.30 -17.13 39.99
N ASN A 253 -22.19 -17.15 40.74
CA ASN A 253 -22.15 -16.69 42.13
C ASN A 253 -21.81 -15.19 42.23
N ASN A 254 -22.42 -14.48 43.18
CA ASN A 254 -22.24 -13.05 43.40
C ASN A 254 -22.57 -12.24 42.14
N VAL A 255 -23.81 -12.38 41.64
CA VAL A 255 -24.27 -11.74 40.40
C VAL A 255 -25.28 -10.66 40.73
N ASN A 256 -25.00 -9.43 40.33
CA ASN A 256 -25.94 -8.32 40.38
C ASN A 256 -26.60 -8.16 39.01
N GLY A 257 -27.93 -8.03 38.98
CA GLY A 257 -28.70 -7.83 37.75
C GLY A 257 -29.42 -9.08 37.25
N GLY A 258 -30.16 -8.93 36.15
CA GLY A 258 -31.01 -9.98 35.58
C GLY A 258 -30.54 -10.50 34.22
N GLY A 259 -31.04 -11.65 33.80
CA GLY A 259 -30.82 -12.19 32.45
C GLY A 259 -29.42 -12.74 32.19
N ASN A 260 -28.63 -13.03 33.23
CA ASN A 260 -27.29 -13.58 33.07
C ASN A 260 -27.33 -15.10 32.86
N LEU A 261 -26.53 -15.61 31.92
CA LEU A 261 -26.33 -17.02 31.64
C LEU A 261 -24.92 -17.45 32.07
N ALA A 262 -24.79 -18.46 32.91
CA ALA A 262 -23.54 -18.97 33.44
C ALA A 262 -23.50 -20.50 33.37
N ILE A 263 -22.76 -21.07 32.44
CA ILE A 263 -22.64 -22.51 32.22
C ILE A 263 -21.17 -22.93 32.34
N GLY A 264 -20.85 -23.79 33.30
CA GLY A 264 -19.52 -24.35 33.51
C GLY A 264 -18.86 -23.90 34.83
N THR A 265 -17.77 -24.54 35.21
CA THR A 265 -17.11 -24.31 36.51
C THR A 265 -16.67 -22.87 36.69
N SER A 266 -17.12 -22.19 37.74
CA SER A 266 -16.76 -20.79 38.06
C SER A 266 -17.12 -19.75 36.98
N ALA A 267 -18.00 -20.10 36.04
CA ALA A 267 -18.45 -19.22 34.97
C ALA A 267 -19.37 -18.12 35.52
N GLY A 268 -19.25 -16.89 35.03
CA GLY A 268 -20.17 -15.79 35.33
C GLY A 268 -20.21 -15.39 36.81
N ASN A 269 -19.13 -15.61 37.57
CA ASN A 269 -19.07 -15.18 38.96
C ASN A 269 -18.64 -13.72 39.10
N ASN A 270 -19.01 -13.09 40.21
CA ASN A 270 -18.61 -11.72 40.58
C ASN A 270 -19.01 -10.70 39.50
N VAL A 271 -20.26 -10.77 39.06
CA VAL A 271 -20.83 -9.82 38.08
C VAL A 271 -21.41 -8.65 38.85
N SER A 272 -20.96 -7.43 38.56
CA SER A 272 -21.41 -6.22 39.23
C SER A 272 -21.77 -5.10 38.26
N ALA A 273 -22.44 -4.08 38.78
CA ALA A 273 -22.70 -2.87 38.03
C ALA A 273 -21.39 -2.14 37.65
N LEU A 274 -21.42 -1.49 36.50
CA LEU A 274 -20.40 -0.55 36.05
C LEU A 274 -20.73 0.83 36.66
N THR A 275 -19.88 1.29 37.57
CA THR A 275 -20.10 2.52 38.35
C THR A 275 -19.55 3.78 37.68
N ASP A 276 -18.82 3.64 36.57
CA ASP A 276 -18.16 4.75 35.87
C ASP A 276 -18.79 5.00 34.49
N ALA A 277 -19.33 6.20 34.30
CA ALA A 277 -19.94 6.68 33.05
C ALA A 277 -18.92 7.06 31.97
N SER A 278 -17.61 7.08 32.29
CA SER A 278 -16.54 7.48 31.36
C SER A 278 -16.10 6.37 30.39
N THR A 279 -16.57 5.13 30.58
CA THR A 279 -16.13 3.93 29.82
C THR A 279 -17.05 3.55 28.64
N GLY A 280 -17.88 4.49 28.18
CA GLY A 280 -18.71 4.32 26.98
C GLY A 280 -18.27 5.27 25.87
N PRO A 281 -18.21 4.83 24.60
CA PRO A 281 -18.14 5.77 23.50
C PRO A 281 -19.39 6.66 23.53
N GLY A 282 -19.21 7.97 23.51
CA GLY A 282 -20.32 8.88 23.27
C GLY A 282 -20.90 8.63 21.87
N SER A 283 -22.15 8.15 21.80
CA SER A 283 -23.05 8.20 20.62
C SER A 283 -22.87 7.11 19.52
N PRO A 284 -23.72 7.00 18.47
CA PRO A 284 -25.11 6.52 18.41
C PRO A 284 -25.30 5.21 17.57
N TYR A 285 -24.27 4.39 17.37
CA TYR A 285 -24.33 3.25 16.43
C TYR A 285 -24.67 1.91 17.12
N CYS A 286 -25.96 1.55 17.16
CA CYS A 286 -26.42 0.21 17.55
C CYS A 286 -26.63 -0.64 16.30
N LEU A 287 -25.96 -1.80 16.21
CA LEU A 287 -26.01 -2.69 15.05
C LEU A 287 -27.21 -3.64 15.02
N PHE A 288 -28.09 -3.66 16.04
CA PHE A 288 -29.30 -4.51 16.04
C PHE A 288 -30.41 -3.95 16.98
N PRO A 289 -31.62 -3.62 16.50
CA PRO A 289 -32.80 -3.56 17.35
C PRO A 289 -33.25 -5.00 17.69
N PRO A 290 -33.61 -5.34 18.95
CA PRO A 290 -34.31 -4.50 19.93
C PRO A 290 -33.60 -4.29 21.29
N PHE A 291 -32.27 -4.44 21.38
CA PHE A 291 -31.57 -4.29 22.66
C PHE A 291 -31.08 -2.85 22.87
N TYR A 292 -31.62 -2.20 23.90
CA TYR A 292 -31.36 -0.82 24.31
C TYR A 292 -29.85 -0.58 24.60
N CYS A 293 -29.21 0.28 23.80
CA CYS A 293 -27.90 0.84 24.11
C CYS A 293 -28.10 2.06 25.03
N TYR A 294 -27.97 1.88 26.34
CA TYR A 294 -27.67 3.02 27.21
C TYR A 294 -26.15 3.14 27.32
N GLY A 295 -25.61 4.32 26.95
CA GLY A 295 -24.36 4.84 27.51
C GLY A 295 -24.55 5.21 28.99
N GLY A 296 -25.16 4.31 29.76
CA GLY A 296 -25.48 4.47 31.17
C GLY A 296 -24.87 3.33 31.97
N ALA A 297 -24.70 3.56 33.26
CA ALA A 297 -24.21 2.59 34.23
C ALA A 297 -24.86 1.21 34.00
N GLY A 298 -24.10 0.26 33.44
CA GLY A 298 -24.56 -1.11 33.24
C GLY A 298 -24.85 -1.71 34.62
N ASN A 299 -26.02 -2.28 34.81
CA ASN A 299 -26.44 -2.85 36.10
C ASN A 299 -26.00 -4.32 36.30
N GLY A 300 -25.06 -4.82 35.50
CA GLY A 300 -24.59 -6.21 35.59
C GLY A 300 -25.50 -7.24 34.88
N SER A 301 -26.39 -6.79 34.00
CA SER A 301 -27.42 -7.65 33.38
C SER A 301 -27.01 -8.20 32.01
N ASN A 302 -27.67 -9.29 31.59
CA ASN A 302 -27.59 -9.89 30.25
C ASN A 302 -26.18 -10.39 29.84
N ASN A 303 -25.34 -10.79 30.79
CA ASN A 303 -24.04 -11.37 30.48
C ASN A 303 -24.18 -12.86 30.18
N THR A 304 -23.45 -13.37 29.18
CA THR A 304 -23.38 -14.79 28.83
C THR A 304 -22.00 -15.34 29.12
N ALA A 305 -21.91 -16.40 29.90
CA ALA A 305 -20.67 -17.03 30.33
C ALA A 305 -20.78 -18.55 30.09
N ILE A 306 -20.01 -19.09 29.16
CA ILE A 306 -20.05 -20.52 28.79
C ILE A 306 -18.63 -21.08 28.77
N GLY A 307 -18.31 -21.95 29.72
CA GLY A 307 -16.99 -22.58 29.85
C GLY A 307 -16.32 -22.27 31.19
N PRO A 308 -15.21 -22.96 31.52
CA PRO A 308 -14.59 -22.82 32.83
C PRO A 308 -14.03 -21.41 33.04
N ALA A 309 -14.48 -20.76 34.12
CA ALA A 309 -14.16 -19.38 34.49
C ALA A 309 -14.43 -18.34 33.39
N ALA A 310 -15.31 -18.63 32.42
CA ALA A 310 -15.74 -17.64 31.44
C ALA A 310 -16.46 -16.46 32.13
N ALA A 311 -16.23 -15.25 31.64
CA ALA A 311 -16.82 -14.01 32.13
C ALA A 311 -16.79 -13.89 33.67
N ASN A 312 -15.68 -14.32 34.29
CA ASN A 312 -15.47 -14.20 35.72
C ASN A 312 -14.99 -12.77 36.05
N SER A 313 -15.59 -12.12 37.05
CA SER A 313 -15.30 -10.74 37.45
C SER A 313 -15.61 -9.73 36.35
N VAL A 314 -16.89 -9.64 35.96
CA VAL A 314 -17.38 -8.68 34.95
C VAL A 314 -18.06 -7.49 35.62
N LYS A 315 -17.64 -6.27 35.26
CA LYS A 315 -18.29 -5.01 35.65
C LYS A 315 -18.96 -4.40 34.43
N GLY A 316 -20.26 -4.60 34.28
CA GLY A 316 -21.02 -4.14 33.12
C GLY A 316 -22.03 -5.16 32.61
N SER A 317 -22.69 -4.80 31.52
CA SER A 317 -23.82 -5.53 30.96
C SER A 317 -23.55 -6.02 29.54
N GLN A 318 -24.30 -7.03 29.10
CA GLN A 318 -24.31 -7.55 27.72
C GLN A 318 -22.94 -8.10 27.24
N ASN A 319 -22.11 -8.60 28.16
CA ASN A 319 -20.83 -9.21 27.81
C ASN A 319 -21.00 -10.71 27.54
N ILE A 320 -20.34 -11.22 26.50
CA ILE A 320 -20.34 -12.63 26.11
C ILE A 320 -18.94 -13.18 26.31
N GLY A 321 -18.79 -14.22 27.13
CA GLY A 321 -17.56 -14.99 27.33
C GLY A 321 -17.83 -16.47 27.05
N VAL A 322 -17.17 -17.02 26.04
CA VAL A 322 -17.29 -18.44 25.66
C VAL A 322 -15.89 -19.07 25.56
N GLY A 323 -15.58 -20.03 26.43
CA GLY A 323 -14.28 -20.71 26.49
C GLY A 323 -13.59 -20.59 27.85
N PHE A 324 -12.40 -21.17 27.97
CA PHE A 324 -11.62 -21.10 29.21
C PHE A 324 -11.17 -19.66 29.50
N ARG A 325 -11.66 -19.08 30.61
CA ARG A 325 -11.36 -17.70 31.05
C ARG A 325 -11.66 -16.60 30.01
N ALA A 326 -12.49 -16.88 29.01
CA ALA A 326 -12.88 -15.89 28.01
C ALA A 326 -13.65 -14.73 28.65
N GLY A 327 -13.32 -13.47 28.37
CA GLY A 327 -13.99 -12.28 28.90
C GLY A 327 -13.84 -12.09 30.42
N SER A 328 -12.88 -12.77 31.06
CA SER A 328 -12.63 -12.59 32.50
C SER A 328 -11.99 -11.23 32.77
N PHE A 329 -12.30 -10.63 33.91
CA PHE A 329 -11.80 -9.31 34.32
C PHE A 329 -12.19 -8.20 33.32
N THR A 330 -13.41 -8.24 32.81
CA THR A 330 -13.94 -7.23 31.89
C THR A 330 -14.59 -6.08 32.67
N THR A 331 -14.21 -4.85 32.38
CA THR A 331 -14.87 -3.63 32.82
C THR A 331 -15.38 -2.90 31.59
N GLY A 332 -16.70 -2.87 31.40
CA GLY A 332 -17.36 -2.27 30.24
C GLY A 332 -18.53 -3.10 29.75
N ASN A 333 -19.19 -2.61 28.71
CA ASN A 333 -20.41 -3.20 28.16
C ASN A 333 -20.19 -3.77 26.75
N ASN A 334 -21.05 -4.70 26.33
CA ASN A 334 -21.11 -5.19 24.95
C ASN A 334 -19.81 -5.84 24.43
N ASN A 335 -19.00 -6.44 25.31
CA ASN A 335 -17.79 -7.13 24.88
C ASN A 335 -18.10 -8.59 24.53
N MET A 336 -17.61 -9.07 23.40
CA MET A 336 -17.76 -10.46 22.96
C MET A 336 -16.38 -11.14 22.95
N SER A 337 -16.24 -12.22 23.69
CA SER A 337 -14.99 -12.96 23.90
C SER A 337 -15.22 -14.44 23.68
N MET A 338 -14.62 -15.03 22.65
CA MET A 338 -14.80 -16.44 22.27
C MET A 338 -13.46 -17.12 22.02
N GLY A 339 -13.08 -18.07 22.87
CA GLY A 339 -11.80 -18.79 22.78
C GLY A 339 -11.08 -18.86 24.12
N GLN A 340 -9.99 -19.63 24.19
CA GLN A 340 -9.15 -19.67 25.39
C GLN A 340 -8.54 -18.28 25.64
N LEU A 341 -8.82 -17.69 26.81
CA LEU A 341 -8.28 -16.38 27.22
C LEU A 341 -8.58 -15.23 26.23
N ALA A 342 -9.59 -15.39 25.36
CA ALA A 342 -10.08 -14.31 24.52
C ALA A 342 -10.64 -13.19 25.41
N GLY A 343 -10.31 -11.93 25.14
CA GLY A 343 -10.74 -10.78 25.95
C GLY A 343 -10.39 -10.94 27.44
N PHE A 344 -9.28 -11.58 27.76
CA PHE A 344 -8.80 -11.68 29.13
C PHE A 344 -8.27 -10.32 29.59
N THR A 345 -8.91 -9.71 30.59
CA THR A 345 -8.65 -8.32 31.03
C THR A 345 -8.97 -7.31 29.94
N VAL A 346 -10.22 -6.82 29.94
CA VAL A 346 -10.70 -5.80 29.00
C VAL A 346 -11.18 -4.60 29.80
N ASN A 347 -10.66 -3.41 29.50
CA ASN A 347 -11.17 -2.15 30.02
C ASN A 347 -11.70 -1.32 28.86
N GLY A 348 -13.01 -1.34 28.67
CA GLY A 348 -13.69 -0.68 27.57
C GLY A 348 -14.88 -1.46 27.07
N SER A 349 -15.55 -0.90 26.07
CA SER A 349 -16.88 -1.35 25.62
C SER A 349 -16.88 -1.64 24.13
N GLY A 350 -17.71 -2.60 23.72
CA GLY A 350 -17.89 -2.95 22.31
C GLY A 350 -16.70 -3.69 21.69
N ASN A 351 -15.87 -4.35 22.49
CA ASN A 351 -14.73 -5.11 21.96
C ASN A 351 -15.15 -6.52 21.54
N LEU A 352 -14.71 -6.95 20.36
CA LEU A 352 -14.87 -8.30 19.83
C LEU A 352 -13.52 -9.03 19.88
N ALA A 353 -13.45 -10.19 20.52
CA ALA A 353 -12.26 -11.01 20.66
C ALA A 353 -12.62 -12.47 20.36
N THR A 354 -12.05 -13.04 19.30
CA THR A 354 -12.32 -14.41 18.87
C THR A 354 -11.01 -15.12 18.52
N GLY A 355 -10.76 -16.28 19.13
CA GLY A 355 -9.49 -17.00 19.02
C GLY A 355 -8.74 -17.06 20.36
N SER A 356 -7.71 -17.91 20.42
CA SER A 356 -6.91 -18.06 21.63
C SER A 356 -6.07 -16.81 21.89
N PHE A 357 -6.16 -16.21 23.08
CA PHE A 357 -5.51 -14.94 23.47
C PHE A 357 -5.91 -13.70 22.64
N ALA A 358 -6.94 -13.78 21.80
CA ALA A 358 -7.42 -12.63 21.03
C ALA A 358 -7.89 -11.51 21.98
N GLY A 359 -7.53 -10.26 21.73
CA GLY A 359 -7.99 -9.11 22.53
C GLY A 359 -7.62 -9.15 24.01
N ALA A 360 -6.66 -9.98 24.42
CA ALA A 360 -6.21 -10.03 25.80
C ALA A 360 -5.48 -8.73 26.17
N TYR A 361 -5.71 -8.21 27.38
CA TYR A 361 -5.14 -6.96 27.88
C TYR A 361 -5.49 -5.75 26.99
N THR A 362 -6.78 -5.62 26.64
CA THR A 362 -7.27 -4.49 25.84
C THR A 362 -7.76 -3.37 26.73
N THR A 363 -7.24 -2.15 26.52
CA THR A 363 -7.75 -0.91 27.10
C THR A 363 -8.20 0.00 25.95
N GLY A 364 -9.51 0.23 25.86
CA GLY A 364 -10.13 1.01 24.79
C GLY A 364 -11.43 0.38 24.27
N HIS A 365 -12.09 1.10 23.37
CA HIS A 365 -13.42 0.73 22.89
C HIS A 365 -13.39 0.24 21.45
N LEU A 366 -14.41 -0.53 21.05
CA LEU A 366 -14.67 -0.89 19.66
C LEU A 366 -13.50 -1.61 18.95
N ASN A 367 -12.66 -2.34 19.69
CA ASN A 367 -11.59 -3.13 19.09
C ASN A 367 -12.10 -4.48 18.59
N THR A 368 -11.69 -4.91 17.41
CA THR A 368 -12.01 -6.21 16.83
C THR A 368 -10.74 -7.04 16.71
N ALA A 369 -10.70 -8.21 17.34
CA ALA A 369 -9.58 -9.13 17.37
C ALA A 369 -10.05 -10.53 16.95
N VAL A 370 -9.53 -11.05 15.85
CA VAL A 370 -9.92 -12.35 15.26
C VAL A 370 -8.68 -13.15 14.91
N GLY A 371 -8.34 -14.18 15.68
CA GLY A 371 -7.16 -15.02 15.45
C GLY A 371 -6.41 -15.35 16.73
N ASN A 372 -5.33 -16.12 16.61
CA ASN A 372 -4.46 -16.42 17.75
C ASN A 372 -3.65 -15.17 18.13
N ALA A 373 -3.77 -14.69 19.37
CA ALA A 373 -3.11 -13.50 19.90
C ALA A 373 -3.34 -12.21 19.09
N ALA A 374 -4.36 -12.16 18.22
CA ALA A 374 -4.74 -10.95 17.50
C ALA A 374 -5.17 -9.86 18.48
N GLY A 375 -4.76 -8.60 18.27
CA GLY A 375 -5.19 -7.48 19.10
C GLY A 375 -4.83 -7.63 20.59
N GLY A 376 -3.79 -8.39 20.92
CA GLY A 376 -3.33 -8.52 22.31
C GLY A 376 -2.51 -7.32 22.75
N ASN A 377 -2.64 -6.89 24.01
CA ASN A 377 -1.97 -5.71 24.58
C ASN A 377 -2.26 -4.43 23.79
N VAL A 378 -3.55 -4.14 23.55
CA VAL A 378 -3.99 -2.94 22.83
C VAL A 378 -4.34 -1.85 23.83
N THR A 379 -3.73 -0.68 23.69
CA THR A 379 -4.10 0.55 24.41
C THR A 379 -4.57 1.57 23.39
N GLY A 380 -5.85 1.54 23.01
CA GLY A 380 -6.38 2.33 21.90
C GLY A 380 -7.77 1.86 21.50
N SER A 381 -8.47 2.68 20.71
CA SER A 381 -9.86 2.39 20.32
C SER A 381 -10.00 2.17 18.82
N SER A 382 -11.04 1.44 18.42
CA SER A 382 -11.43 1.19 17.04
C SER A 382 -10.37 0.48 16.19
N ASN A 383 -9.52 -0.35 16.81
CA ASN A 383 -8.54 -1.14 16.08
C ASN A 383 -9.15 -2.45 15.56
N VAL A 384 -8.77 -2.87 14.36
CA VAL A 384 -9.15 -4.14 13.75
C VAL A 384 -7.90 -4.98 13.59
N ALA A 385 -7.90 -6.19 14.13
CA ALA A 385 -6.80 -7.15 14.10
C ALA A 385 -7.33 -8.53 13.68
N ALA A 386 -6.85 -9.05 12.54
CA ALA A 386 -7.26 -10.34 12.01
C ALA A 386 -6.04 -11.17 11.58
N GLY A 387 -5.80 -12.32 12.22
CA GLY A 387 -4.66 -13.20 11.92
C GLY A 387 -3.85 -13.59 13.15
N ASN A 388 -2.78 -14.37 12.95
CA ASN A 388 -1.88 -14.75 14.04
C ASN A 388 -1.01 -13.56 14.46
N ASN A 389 -1.10 -13.11 15.72
CA ASN A 389 -0.40 -11.95 16.28
C ASN A 389 -0.62 -10.61 15.54
N ALA A 390 -1.66 -10.52 14.69
CA ALA A 390 -2.02 -9.28 14.00
C ALA A 390 -2.39 -8.20 15.02
N GLY A 391 -1.94 -6.95 14.82
CA GLY A 391 -2.34 -5.82 15.66
C GLY A 391 -2.02 -5.99 17.15
N SER A 392 -1.01 -6.80 17.49
CA SER A 392 -0.56 -6.95 18.89
C SER A 392 0.34 -5.79 19.31
N LEU A 393 0.33 -5.42 20.60
CA LEU A 393 1.14 -4.33 21.17
C LEU A 393 0.82 -2.93 20.60
N VAL A 394 -0.43 -2.69 20.21
CA VAL A 394 -0.83 -1.43 19.57
C VAL A 394 -1.19 -0.38 20.62
N THR A 395 -0.58 0.81 20.58
CA THR A 395 -0.95 1.97 21.42
C THR A 395 -1.75 3.03 20.67
N GLY A 396 -1.85 2.90 19.35
CA GLY A 396 -2.65 3.80 18.52
C GLY A 396 -4.12 3.41 18.41
N SER A 397 -4.91 4.27 17.78
CA SER A 397 -6.33 4.08 17.51
C SER A 397 -6.64 4.02 16.01
N ARG A 398 -7.77 3.40 15.65
CA ARG A 398 -8.27 3.28 14.27
C ARG A 398 -7.34 2.55 13.30
N ASN A 399 -6.51 1.62 13.80
CA ASN A 399 -5.61 0.84 12.96
C ASN A 399 -6.28 -0.42 12.42
N ILE A 400 -5.91 -0.83 11.22
CA ILE A 400 -6.35 -2.07 10.57
C ILE A 400 -5.13 -2.95 10.36
N ALA A 401 -5.12 -4.14 10.96
CA ALA A 401 -4.07 -5.14 10.85
C ALA A 401 -4.67 -6.47 10.41
N SER A 402 -4.24 -7.00 9.26
CA SER A 402 -4.73 -8.27 8.73
C SER A 402 -3.60 -9.12 8.14
N GLY A 403 -3.38 -10.31 8.67
CA GLY A 403 -2.28 -11.21 8.29
C GLY A 403 -1.45 -11.66 9.47
N GLU A 404 -0.51 -12.57 9.23
CA GLU A 404 0.42 -13.01 10.27
C GLU A 404 1.37 -11.88 10.66
N HIS A 405 1.34 -11.46 11.92
CA HIS A 405 2.18 -10.39 12.48
C HIS A 405 1.99 -9.02 11.80
N ALA A 406 0.92 -8.85 11.00
CA ALA A 406 0.58 -7.56 10.40
C ALA A 406 0.34 -6.52 11.50
N GLY A 407 0.86 -5.31 11.35
CA GLY A 407 0.59 -4.19 12.24
C GLY A 407 0.96 -4.45 13.71
N ARG A 408 1.97 -5.28 13.96
CA ARG A 408 2.48 -5.49 15.32
C ARG A 408 3.23 -4.25 15.79
N ALA A 409 3.00 -3.84 17.04
CA ALA A 409 3.62 -2.69 17.69
C ALA A 409 3.39 -1.35 16.96
N ILE A 410 2.16 -1.11 16.49
CA ILE A 410 1.78 0.21 15.95
C ILE A 410 1.60 1.21 17.09
N ALA A 411 2.32 2.33 17.02
CA ALA A 411 2.13 3.44 17.96
C ALA A 411 1.17 4.51 17.43
N GLY A 412 1.19 4.76 16.11
CA GLY A 412 0.39 5.80 15.48
C GLY A 412 -1.05 5.39 15.15
N ASN A 413 -1.80 6.32 14.59
CA ASN A 413 -3.24 6.18 14.33
C ASN A 413 -3.56 5.99 12.85
N GLN A 414 -4.72 5.40 12.57
CA GLN A 414 -5.26 5.29 11.19
C GLN A 414 -4.35 4.54 10.21
N ASN A 415 -3.52 3.62 10.70
CA ASN A 415 -2.63 2.82 9.87
C ASN A 415 -3.34 1.58 9.31
N ILE A 416 -3.04 1.21 8.08
CA ILE A 416 -3.50 -0.01 7.41
C ILE A 416 -2.29 -0.91 7.20
N SER A 417 -2.33 -2.13 7.72
CA SER A 417 -1.30 -3.15 7.61
C SER A 417 -1.93 -4.46 7.16
N GLN A 418 -1.62 -4.90 5.94
CA GLN A 418 -2.20 -6.11 5.36
C GLN A 418 -1.12 -7.00 4.74
N GLY A 419 -1.06 -8.27 5.13
CA GLY A 419 -0.06 -9.24 4.69
C GLY A 419 0.88 -9.69 5.81
N THR A 420 1.62 -10.77 5.56
CA THR A 420 2.60 -11.29 6.53
C THR A 420 3.65 -10.23 6.84
N THR A 421 3.81 -9.90 8.12
CA THR A 421 4.74 -8.89 8.65
C THR A 421 4.60 -7.48 8.05
N ALA A 422 3.46 -7.13 7.44
CA ALA A 422 3.23 -5.79 6.92
C ALA A 422 3.11 -4.75 8.06
N GLY A 423 3.72 -3.57 7.89
CA GLY A 423 3.51 -2.41 8.77
C GLY A 423 3.87 -2.62 10.25
N ILE A 424 4.82 -3.52 10.55
CA ILE A 424 5.35 -3.68 11.91
C ILE A 424 6.09 -2.39 12.31
N TYR A 425 5.88 -1.92 13.54
CA TYR A 425 6.48 -0.71 14.11
C TYR A 425 6.08 0.60 13.41
N ALA A 426 4.87 0.70 12.88
CA ALA A 426 4.36 1.97 12.36
C ALA A 426 4.18 2.98 13.51
N ALA A 427 5.12 3.92 13.66
CA ALA A 427 5.07 4.96 14.67
C ALA A 427 4.18 6.15 14.27
N GLY A 428 4.21 6.54 12.99
CA GLY A 428 3.40 7.63 12.46
C GLY A 428 1.95 7.24 12.11
N ASN A 429 1.22 8.20 11.56
CA ASN A 429 -0.21 8.16 11.27
C ASN A 429 -0.51 8.01 9.77
N ASN A 430 -1.71 7.53 9.47
CA ASN A 430 -2.27 7.45 8.11
C ASN A 430 -1.43 6.62 7.12
N ASN A 431 -0.66 5.65 7.61
CA ASN A 431 0.20 4.84 6.75
C ASN A 431 -0.53 3.64 6.17
N VAL A 432 -0.20 3.26 4.94
CA VAL A 432 -0.73 2.07 4.27
C VAL A 432 0.43 1.13 3.93
N ALA A 433 0.41 -0.07 4.48
CA ALA A 433 1.36 -1.14 4.21
C ALA A 433 0.62 -2.40 3.76
N ILE A 434 0.75 -2.79 2.49
CA ILE A 434 0.02 -3.93 1.91
C ILE A 434 0.99 -4.83 1.14
N GLY A 435 1.13 -6.08 1.57
CA GLY A 435 2.01 -7.09 0.98
C GLY A 435 2.95 -7.71 2.02
N THR A 436 3.57 -8.85 1.67
CA THR A 436 4.54 -9.49 2.57
C THR A 436 5.70 -8.56 2.86
N SER A 437 5.88 -8.23 4.14
CA SER A 437 6.91 -7.33 4.64
C SER A 437 6.87 -5.92 4.04
N ALA A 438 5.71 -5.48 3.53
CA ALA A 438 5.51 -4.11 3.09
C ALA A 438 5.59 -3.14 4.29
N GLY A 439 6.23 -1.99 4.12
CA GLY A 439 6.37 -0.98 5.16
C GLY A 439 7.09 -1.48 6.42
N THR A 440 7.91 -2.53 6.31
CA THR A 440 8.68 -3.05 7.44
C THR A 440 9.82 -2.11 7.78
N GLY A 441 9.72 -1.39 8.90
CA GLY A 441 10.82 -0.58 9.43
C GLY A 441 10.75 0.89 9.06
N VAL A 442 9.84 1.63 9.68
CA VAL A 442 9.91 3.11 9.83
C VAL A 442 11.14 3.52 10.69
N SER A 443 12.27 2.85 10.53
CA SER A 443 13.53 3.07 11.24
C SER A 443 14.65 2.35 10.50
N ARG A 444 15.43 3.09 9.71
CA ARG A 444 16.84 2.75 9.44
C ARG A 444 17.65 3.03 10.70
N ASP A 445 18.65 2.20 11.00
CA ASP A 445 19.73 2.64 11.88
C ASP A 445 20.54 3.75 11.16
N PRO A 446 20.55 5.00 11.68
CA PRO A 446 21.22 6.13 11.03
C PRO A 446 22.75 6.03 11.04
N THR A 447 23.34 5.09 11.79
CA THR A 447 24.79 4.93 11.90
C THR A 447 25.38 3.81 11.04
N THR A 448 24.59 2.80 10.67
CA THR A 448 25.07 1.65 9.90
C THR A 448 24.43 1.49 8.54
N GLY A 449 23.31 2.16 8.25
CA GLY A 449 22.58 2.03 6.98
C GLY A 449 22.06 0.61 6.70
N ALA A 450 22.19 -0.32 7.66
CA ALA A 450 21.86 -1.72 7.50
C ALA A 450 20.38 -1.96 7.81
N LEU A 451 19.73 -2.80 6.97
CA LEU A 451 18.46 -3.42 7.34
C LEU A 451 18.69 -4.26 8.61
N THR A 452 18.20 -3.82 9.77
CA THR A 452 18.19 -4.67 10.96
C THR A 452 17.12 -5.75 10.79
N ALA A 453 17.58 -6.86 10.19
CA ALA A 453 17.16 -8.25 10.32
C ALA A 453 15.69 -8.62 10.07
N PHE A 454 15.49 -9.26 8.91
CA PHE A 454 14.45 -10.24 8.59
C PHE A 454 14.50 -11.56 9.44
N ASP A 455 15.22 -11.59 10.56
CA ASP A 455 15.57 -12.81 11.31
C ASP A 455 14.93 -12.92 12.72
N GLY A 456 13.79 -12.27 12.95
CA GLY A 456 13.06 -12.49 14.21
C GLY A 456 13.80 -12.11 15.50
N SER A 457 14.88 -11.32 15.41
CA SER A 457 15.49 -10.73 16.60
C SER A 457 14.53 -9.68 17.17
N VAL A 458 14.17 -9.88 18.42
CA VAL A 458 13.36 -8.96 19.22
C VAL A 458 14.01 -7.57 19.19
N ILE A 459 13.36 -6.61 18.52
CA ILE A 459 13.63 -5.20 18.77
C ILE A 459 13.07 -4.91 20.15
N ASP A 460 13.95 -4.47 21.05
CA ASP A 460 13.57 -3.96 22.36
C ASP A 460 12.62 -2.77 22.15
N PRO A 461 11.34 -2.84 22.56
CA PRO A 461 10.38 -1.76 22.38
C PRO A 461 10.78 -0.47 23.12
N ALA A 462 11.80 -0.51 24.00
CA ALA A 462 12.30 0.66 24.72
C ALA A 462 13.45 1.40 24.02
N ALA A 463 13.98 0.90 22.89
CA ALA A 463 15.24 1.41 22.30
C ALA A 463 15.17 1.80 20.80
N ALA A 464 14.00 1.79 20.15
CA ALA A 464 13.90 2.26 18.76
C ALA A 464 13.74 3.80 18.72
N PRO A 465 14.74 4.58 18.28
CA PRO A 465 14.55 6.00 18.07
C PRO A 465 13.58 6.21 16.89
N SER A 466 12.63 7.10 17.16
CA SER A 466 11.56 7.62 16.32
C SER A 466 12.03 8.09 14.93
N TYR A 467 11.61 7.38 13.89
CA TYR A 467 11.14 8.07 12.69
C TYR A 467 9.62 7.87 12.64
N GLU A 468 8.88 8.94 12.89
CA GLU A 468 7.44 8.98 12.68
C GLU A 468 7.23 9.40 11.24
N HIS A 469 6.96 8.45 10.34
CA HIS A 469 6.53 8.78 9.00
C HIS A 469 5.03 8.79 8.89
N ASP A 470 4.51 9.89 8.38
CA ASP A 470 3.08 10.13 8.20
C ASP A 470 2.71 10.12 6.71
N ASP A 471 1.47 9.71 6.44
CA ASP A 471 0.87 9.73 5.10
C ASP A 471 1.67 8.92 4.06
N THR A 472 2.19 7.75 4.47
CA THR A 472 2.96 6.87 3.57
C THR A 472 2.10 5.77 2.94
N ILE A 473 2.47 5.34 1.74
CA ILE A 473 1.84 4.19 1.08
C ILE A 473 2.93 3.24 0.56
N ALA A 474 2.99 2.03 1.10
CA ALA A 474 3.85 0.93 0.69
C ALA A 474 3.00 -0.28 0.26
N ILE A 475 2.97 -0.59 -1.04
CA ILE A 475 2.16 -1.69 -1.59
C ILE A 475 3.04 -2.61 -2.44
N GLY A 476 3.23 -3.86 -2.02
CA GLY A 476 4.01 -4.86 -2.73
C GLY A 476 4.88 -5.71 -1.79
N ASN A 477 5.40 -6.84 -2.28
CA ASN A 477 6.37 -7.62 -1.52
C ASN A 477 7.61 -6.76 -1.25
N ARG A 478 7.94 -6.54 0.03
CA ARG A 478 9.08 -5.69 0.43
C ARG A 478 9.04 -4.25 -0.12
N ALA A 479 7.86 -3.73 -0.44
CA ALA A 479 7.70 -2.30 -0.74
C ALA A 479 7.98 -1.49 0.54
N TYR A 480 8.73 -0.40 0.43
CA TYR A 480 9.26 0.30 1.60
C TYR A 480 9.30 1.82 1.40
N VAL A 481 8.89 2.54 2.45
CA VAL A 481 8.88 4.01 2.50
C VAL A 481 9.60 4.44 3.79
N ASN A 482 10.53 5.39 3.68
CA ASN A 482 11.32 5.93 4.79
C ASN A 482 11.32 7.47 4.79
N ALA A 483 10.17 8.05 4.45
CA ALA A 483 9.94 9.48 4.48
C ALA A 483 8.45 9.81 4.50
N ASP A 484 8.12 11.04 4.89
CA ASP A 484 6.74 11.52 4.96
C ASP A 484 6.17 11.80 3.56
N ASN A 485 4.85 11.66 3.43
CA ASN A 485 4.10 11.93 2.20
C ASN A 485 4.66 11.18 0.98
N ALA A 486 5.13 9.95 1.17
CA ALA A 486 5.85 9.19 0.16
C ALA A 486 5.11 7.89 -0.24
N LEU A 487 5.38 7.43 -1.46
CA LEU A 487 4.64 6.36 -2.12
C LEU A 487 5.58 5.33 -2.74
N ALA A 488 5.54 4.09 -2.29
CA ALA A 488 6.20 2.93 -2.90
C ALA A 488 5.16 1.89 -3.34
N ILE A 489 5.02 1.64 -4.64
CA ILE A 489 4.16 0.58 -5.19
C ILE A 489 4.97 -0.35 -6.09
N GLY A 490 4.98 -1.64 -5.80
CA GLY A 490 5.69 -2.67 -6.55
C GLY A 490 6.56 -3.53 -5.64
N SER A 491 6.87 -4.74 -6.10
CA SER A 491 7.77 -5.62 -5.34
C SER A 491 9.17 -5.01 -5.30
N GLY A 492 9.72 -4.82 -4.10
CA GLY A 492 11.02 -4.20 -3.87
C GLY A 492 11.08 -2.69 -4.14
N ALA A 493 9.95 -2.01 -4.36
CA ALA A 493 9.93 -0.56 -4.52
C ALA A 493 10.40 0.15 -3.24
N LEU A 494 11.27 1.16 -3.37
CA LEU A 494 11.94 1.83 -2.25
C LEU A 494 11.88 3.35 -2.40
N THR A 495 11.13 4.02 -1.52
CA THR A 495 11.04 5.49 -1.49
C THR A 495 11.64 6.03 -0.19
N GLY A 496 12.82 6.62 -0.25
CA GLY A 496 13.52 7.14 0.93
C GLY A 496 13.43 8.66 1.15
N GLY A 497 13.04 9.44 0.14
CA GLY A 497 12.92 10.89 0.27
C GLY A 497 11.48 11.40 0.41
N THR A 498 11.32 12.55 1.08
CA THR A 498 10.01 13.15 1.35
C THR A 498 9.28 13.53 0.05
N ARG A 499 7.94 13.43 0.04
CA ARG A 499 7.09 13.80 -1.12
C ARG A 499 7.49 13.10 -2.43
N SER A 500 8.03 11.89 -2.33
CA SER A 500 8.57 11.15 -3.47
C SER A 500 7.73 9.93 -3.79
N SER A 501 7.88 9.41 -5.00
CA SER A 501 7.07 8.28 -5.46
C SER A 501 7.90 7.29 -6.28
N SER A 502 7.92 6.04 -5.86
CA SER A 502 8.49 4.90 -6.58
C SER A 502 7.38 3.93 -6.99
N ILE A 503 7.19 3.70 -8.29
CA ILE A 503 6.17 2.77 -8.81
C ILE A 503 6.79 1.81 -9.82
N GLY A 504 6.88 0.53 -9.48
CA GLY A 504 7.45 -0.51 -10.33
C GLY A 504 8.23 -1.56 -9.54
N TYR A 505 8.57 -2.68 -10.19
CA TYR A 505 9.46 -3.68 -9.61
C TYR A 505 10.84 -3.07 -9.37
N ASN A 506 11.35 -3.09 -8.12
CA ASN A 506 12.62 -2.48 -7.72
C ASN A 506 12.77 -1.00 -8.12
N ALA A 507 11.68 -0.25 -8.29
CA ALA A 507 11.77 1.20 -8.52
C ALA A 507 12.26 1.89 -7.24
N THR A 508 13.18 2.84 -7.35
CA THR A 508 13.69 3.54 -6.17
C THR A 508 13.95 5.02 -6.40
N THR A 509 13.58 5.85 -5.42
CA THR A 509 14.02 7.24 -5.40
C THR A 509 15.28 7.48 -4.58
N GLY A 510 15.86 6.44 -3.97
CA GLY A 510 16.86 6.61 -2.91
C GLY A 510 16.36 7.60 -1.84
N ASP A 511 17.25 8.46 -1.38
CA ASP A 511 16.96 9.51 -0.39
C ASP A 511 16.55 10.86 -1.04
N ALA A 512 16.30 10.89 -2.36
CA ALA A 512 15.95 12.11 -3.08
C ALA A 512 14.53 12.60 -2.74
N SER A 513 14.38 13.88 -2.40
CA SER A 513 13.08 14.50 -2.10
C SER A 513 12.38 15.06 -3.34
N ASN A 514 11.04 15.05 -3.36
CA ASN A 514 10.22 15.43 -4.51
C ASN A 514 10.57 14.65 -5.80
N ALA A 515 11.05 13.41 -5.66
CA ALA A 515 11.52 12.60 -6.76
C ALA A 515 10.44 11.63 -7.28
N ILE A 516 10.51 11.30 -8.57
CA ILE A 516 9.59 10.38 -9.23
C ILE A 516 10.41 9.27 -9.90
N ALA A 517 10.16 8.02 -9.53
CA ALA A 517 10.80 6.84 -10.12
C ALA A 517 9.72 5.82 -10.55
N PHE A 518 9.28 5.89 -11.82
CA PHE A 518 8.20 5.05 -12.35
C PHE A 518 8.70 4.10 -13.45
N GLY A 519 8.62 2.80 -13.21
CA GLY A 519 9.07 1.75 -14.11
C GLY A 519 9.83 0.65 -13.38
N SER A 520 9.93 -0.53 -13.98
CA SER A 520 10.73 -1.62 -13.42
C SER A 520 12.20 -1.20 -13.39
N GLY A 521 12.82 -1.12 -12.21
CA GLY A 521 14.21 -0.69 -12.03
C GLY A 521 14.44 0.81 -12.29
N ALA A 522 13.39 1.63 -12.36
CA ALA A 522 13.54 3.08 -12.45
C ALA A 522 14.21 3.63 -11.18
N GLN A 523 15.22 4.48 -11.35
CA GLN A 523 16.03 4.99 -10.26
C GLN A 523 16.20 6.51 -10.37
N THR A 524 16.01 7.22 -9.27
CA THR A 524 16.52 8.59 -9.11
C THR A 524 17.68 8.59 -8.12
N GLY A 525 18.84 9.07 -8.56
CA GLY A 525 20.04 9.21 -7.74
C GLY A 525 20.80 7.92 -7.40
N ASP A 526 22.11 8.05 -7.18
CA ASP A 526 23.02 6.95 -6.83
C ASP A 526 23.26 6.80 -5.31
N GLY A 527 22.54 7.56 -4.48
CA GLY A 527 22.69 7.56 -3.02
C GLY A 527 23.83 8.43 -2.48
N THR A 528 24.56 9.19 -3.32
CA THR A 528 25.68 10.04 -2.86
C THR A 528 25.37 11.54 -2.84
N LEU A 529 24.30 11.97 -3.50
CA LEU A 529 23.78 13.34 -3.48
C LEU A 529 22.25 13.27 -3.45
N ALA A 530 21.59 14.05 -2.59
CA ALA A 530 20.14 14.14 -2.58
C ALA A 530 19.67 14.74 -3.90
N ASN A 531 19.32 13.88 -4.87
CA ASN A 531 18.89 14.24 -6.23
C ASN A 531 17.45 14.77 -6.22
N ASN A 532 17.26 15.85 -5.49
CA ASN A 532 15.97 16.47 -5.29
C ASN A 532 15.36 16.85 -6.65
N ASN A 533 14.06 16.60 -6.77
CA ASN A 533 13.28 16.93 -7.95
C ASN A 533 13.68 16.18 -9.24
N ALA A 534 14.39 15.04 -9.12
CA ALA A 534 14.67 14.18 -10.26
C ALA A 534 13.44 13.37 -10.71
N VAL A 535 13.31 13.13 -12.01
CA VAL A 535 12.22 12.37 -12.62
C VAL A 535 12.78 11.27 -13.50
N ALA A 536 12.59 10.02 -13.11
CA ALA A 536 12.91 8.82 -13.86
C ALA A 536 11.63 8.06 -14.22
N ILE A 537 11.28 8.00 -15.51
CA ILE A 537 10.06 7.34 -15.99
C ILE A 537 10.38 6.42 -17.17
N GLY A 538 10.24 5.11 -16.98
CA GLY A 538 10.58 4.07 -17.94
C GLY A 538 11.28 2.90 -17.26
N ALA A 539 11.26 1.71 -17.87
CA ALA A 539 12.02 0.59 -17.34
C ALA A 539 13.53 0.89 -17.38
N SER A 540 14.24 0.52 -16.30
CA SER A 540 15.68 0.72 -16.14
C SER A 540 16.16 2.16 -16.35
N THR A 541 15.31 3.16 -16.13
CA THR A 541 15.69 4.57 -16.21
C THR A 541 16.57 4.99 -15.04
N ASN A 542 17.52 5.88 -15.29
CA ASN A 542 18.39 6.42 -14.25
C ASN A 542 18.48 7.95 -14.33
N ALA A 543 17.80 8.65 -13.42
CA ALA A 543 17.93 10.09 -13.26
C ALA A 543 18.87 10.42 -12.08
N SER A 544 20.19 10.37 -12.34
CA SER A 544 21.22 10.49 -11.31
C SER A 544 21.65 11.94 -11.03
N GLY A 545 21.33 12.89 -11.92
CA GLY A 545 21.58 14.32 -11.71
C GLY A 545 20.49 15.06 -10.91
N LEU A 546 20.88 16.10 -10.17
CA LEU A 546 19.95 17.02 -9.48
C LEU A 546 19.03 17.73 -10.49
N TYR A 547 17.73 17.86 -10.23
CA TYR A 547 16.73 18.44 -11.17
C TYR A 547 16.68 17.75 -12.55
N SER A 548 17.20 16.53 -12.68
CA SER A 548 17.28 15.86 -13.98
C SER A 548 15.99 15.12 -14.37
N VAL A 549 15.79 14.93 -15.68
CA VAL A 549 14.62 14.24 -16.24
C VAL A 549 15.07 13.14 -17.19
N ALA A 550 14.88 11.87 -16.82
CA ALA A 550 15.07 10.71 -17.68
C ALA A 550 13.70 10.07 -18.01
N LEU A 551 13.31 10.07 -19.29
CA LEU A 551 12.03 9.53 -19.77
C LEU A 551 12.25 8.57 -20.95
N GLY A 552 11.89 7.29 -20.79
CA GLY A 552 12.00 6.26 -21.81
C GLY A 552 12.83 5.06 -21.33
N ASP A 553 12.60 3.87 -21.87
CA ASP A 553 13.33 2.65 -21.48
C ASP A 553 14.85 2.85 -21.55
N SER A 554 15.55 2.58 -20.44
CA SER A 554 17.00 2.75 -20.28
C SER A 554 17.54 4.18 -20.53
N ALA A 555 16.69 5.21 -20.45
CA ALA A 555 17.15 6.60 -20.51
C ALA A 555 17.98 6.96 -19.26
N SER A 556 19.06 7.73 -19.43
CA SER A 556 19.98 8.09 -18.35
C SER A 556 20.35 9.56 -18.35
N THR A 557 20.31 10.20 -17.17
CA THR A 557 20.78 11.57 -16.95
C THR A 557 21.78 11.60 -15.79
N ASP A 558 22.99 12.08 -16.05
CA ASP A 558 24.02 12.29 -15.01
C ASP A 558 24.30 13.77 -14.75
N GLY A 559 24.01 14.63 -15.73
CA GLY A 559 24.17 16.07 -15.57
C GLY A 559 23.10 16.68 -14.66
N ALA A 560 23.49 17.61 -13.79
CA ALA A 560 22.52 18.45 -13.08
C ALA A 560 21.68 19.28 -14.07
N SER A 561 20.38 19.40 -13.83
CA SER A 561 19.41 20.09 -14.69
C SER A 561 19.37 19.57 -16.14
N SER A 562 19.78 18.31 -16.36
CA SER A 562 19.78 17.70 -17.69
C SER A 562 18.49 16.95 -18.00
N ALA A 563 18.23 16.72 -19.28
CA ALA A 563 17.06 15.97 -19.75
C ALA A 563 17.45 14.93 -20.81
N ALA A 564 17.06 13.67 -20.59
CA ALA A 564 17.16 12.59 -21.56
C ALA A 564 15.75 12.02 -21.84
N ILE A 565 15.25 12.18 -23.07
CA ILE A 565 13.89 11.78 -23.46
C ILE A 565 13.96 10.86 -24.69
N GLY A 566 13.68 9.57 -24.51
CA GLY A 566 13.71 8.54 -25.53
C GLY A 566 14.40 7.27 -25.03
N LYS A 567 14.12 6.13 -25.68
CA LYS A 567 14.80 4.87 -25.34
C LYS A 567 16.32 5.01 -25.49
N ASP A 568 17.10 4.63 -24.50
CA ASP A 568 18.56 4.78 -24.44
C ASP A 568 19.08 6.22 -24.65
N ALA A 569 18.25 7.25 -24.44
CA ALA A 569 18.75 8.62 -24.47
C ALA A 569 19.70 8.86 -23.29
N SER A 570 20.81 9.57 -23.51
CA SER A 570 21.83 9.83 -22.49
C SER A 570 22.19 11.31 -22.42
N ALA A 571 22.03 11.92 -21.24
CA ALA A 571 22.43 13.29 -20.97
C ALA A 571 23.40 13.38 -19.78
N GLN A 572 24.71 13.39 -20.08
CA GLN A 572 25.78 13.37 -19.08
C GLN A 572 26.28 14.78 -18.72
N GLY A 573 26.05 15.77 -19.59
CA GLY A 573 26.46 17.15 -19.36
C GLY A 573 25.49 17.92 -18.46
N GLY A 574 26.01 18.80 -17.59
CA GLY A 574 25.17 19.74 -16.84
C GLY A 574 24.34 20.63 -17.78
N SER A 575 23.06 20.82 -17.49
CA SER A 575 22.11 21.56 -18.31
C SER A 575 22.00 21.07 -19.77
N SER A 576 22.35 19.81 -20.06
CA SER A 576 22.27 19.25 -21.41
C SER A 576 20.90 18.62 -21.72
N VAL A 577 20.58 18.54 -23.01
CA VAL A 577 19.29 18.03 -23.49
C VAL A 577 19.51 16.99 -24.58
N ALA A 578 19.12 15.74 -24.33
CA ALA A 578 19.12 14.64 -25.29
C ALA A 578 17.68 14.16 -25.56
N VAL A 579 17.17 14.33 -26.78
CA VAL A 579 15.80 13.94 -27.15
C VAL A 579 15.80 13.06 -28.40
N GLY A 580 15.36 11.81 -28.28
CA GLY A 580 15.32 10.82 -29.34
C GLY A 580 15.92 9.48 -28.90
N ASN A 581 15.58 8.40 -29.60
CA ASN A 581 16.20 7.11 -29.32
C ASN A 581 17.71 7.19 -29.60
N LEU A 582 18.53 6.74 -28.63
CA LEU A 582 20.00 6.81 -28.68
C LEU A 582 20.58 8.23 -28.76
N ALA A 583 19.79 9.29 -28.53
CA ALA A 583 20.31 10.66 -28.50
C ALA A 583 21.30 10.81 -27.33
N GLY A 584 22.44 11.46 -27.58
CA GLY A 584 23.55 11.54 -26.62
C GLY A 584 24.12 12.94 -26.46
N THR A 585 24.23 13.39 -25.22
CA THR A 585 24.96 14.63 -24.86
C THR A 585 26.01 14.32 -23.79
N ASN A 586 27.27 14.67 -24.06
CA ASN A 586 28.38 14.51 -23.10
C ASN A 586 28.87 15.86 -22.55
N GLY A 587 28.65 16.95 -23.28
CA GLY A 587 29.09 18.29 -22.87
C GLY A 587 28.06 19.06 -22.07
N ALA A 588 28.51 19.92 -21.17
CA ALA A 588 27.64 20.88 -20.50
C ALA A 588 26.96 21.82 -21.53
N GLU A 589 25.72 22.22 -21.25
CA GLU A 589 24.91 23.12 -22.10
C GLU A 589 24.74 22.63 -23.54
N SER A 590 24.92 21.33 -23.80
CA SER A 590 24.80 20.76 -25.14
C SER A 590 23.39 20.25 -25.42
N THR A 591 23.00 20.26 -26.70
CA THR A 591 21.67 19.83 -27.15
C THR A 591 21.80 18.81 -28.28
N ALA A 592 21.21 17.64 -28.12
CA ALA A 592 21.11 16.60 -29.15
C ALA A 592 19.65 16.18 -29.33
N VAL A 593 19.08 16.41 -30.50
CA VAL A 593 17.67 16.10 -30.80
C VAL A 593 17.56 15.32 -32.11
N GLY A 594 17.08 14.09 -32.05
CA GLY A 594 16.94 13.17 -33.18
C GLY A 594 17.41 11.75 -32.84
N PHE A 595 17.02 10.77 -33.65
CA PHE A 595 17.53 9.39 -33.51
C PHE A 595 19.06 9.39 -33.65
N ASN A 596 19.76 8.92 -32.62
CA ASN A 596 21.21 8.86 -32.56
C ASN A 596 21.92 10.20 -32.83
N ALA A 597 21.29 11.34 -32.51
CA ALA A 597 21.93 12.65 -32.55
C ALA A 597 22.96 12.74 -31.41
N LYS A 598 24.14 13.34 -31.67
CA LYS A 598 25.24 13.40 -30.71
C LYS A 598 25.86 14.78 -30.59
N ALA A 599 25.84 15.34 -29.39
CA ALA A 599 26.62 16.54 -29.03
C ALA A 599 27.68 16.17 -27.99
N SER A 600 28.93 16.01 -28.44
CA SER A 600 29.97 15.32 -27.68
C SER A 600 30.71 16.22 -26.67
N THR A 601 30.60 17.54 -26.79
CA THR A 601 31.35 18.48 -25.96
C THR A 601 30.53 19.74 -25.66
N ALA A 602 31.07 20.66 -24.84
CA ALA A 602 30.33 21.78 -24.30
C ALA A 602 29.72 22.68 -25.39
N GLN A 603 28.48 23.13 -25.17
CA GLN A 603 27.74 24.03 -26.06
C GLN A 603 27.54 23.50 -27.49
N GLY A 604 27.74 22.20 -27.72
CA GLY A 604 27.45 21.57 -29.00
C GLY A 604 25.96 21.44 -29.25
N THR A 605 25.51 21.69 -30.48
CA THR A 605 24.11 21.52 -30.91
C THR A 605 24.03 20.55 -32.07
N ALA A 606 23.34 19.43 -31.89
CA ALA A 606 23.09 18.42 -32.92
C ALA A 606 21.58 18.21 -33.09
N LEU A 607 21.01 18.64 -34.21
CA LEU A 607 19.58 18.53 -34.51
C LEU A 607 19.37 17.76 -35.82
N GLY A 608 18.88 16.52 -35.75
CA GLY A 608 18.64 15.67 -36.91
C GLY A 608 18.96 14.20 -36.64
N ASN A 609 18.48 13.31 -37.51
CA ASN A 609 18.83 11.89 -37.45
C ASN A 609 20.34 11.73 -37.67
N ARG A 610 21.06 11.16 -36.70
CA ARG A 610 22.52 10.99 -36.73
C ARG A 610 23.32 12.29 -36.91
N ALA A 611 22.75 13.46 -36.58
CA ALA A 611 23.52 14.71 -36.54
C ALA A 611 24.64 14.61 -35.49
N ASN A 612 25.85 15.08 -35.80
CA ASN A 612 27.01 14.93 -34.94
C ASN A 612 27.79 16.24 -34.78
N ALA A 613 27.65 16.87 -33.61
CA ALA A 613 28.46 17.99 -33.15
C ALA A 613 29.58 17.45 -32.23
N SER A 614 30.79 17.30 -32.78
CA SER A 614 31.89 16.59 -32.10
C SER A 614 32.79 17.48 -31.25
N SER A 615 32.72 18.80 -31.38
CA SER A 615 33.64 19.74 -30.73
C SER A 615 32.91 20.93 -30.09
N VAL A 616 33.67 21.78 -29.37
CA VAL A 616 33.12 22.85 -28.53
C VAL A 616 32.46 23.89 -29.41
N GLN A 617 31.23 24.27 -29.07
CA GLN A 617 30.40 25.21 -29.84
C GLN A 617 30.13 24.76 -31.30
N ALA A 618 30.28 23.46 -31.60
CA ALA A 618 29.95 22.93 -32.92
C ALA A 618 28.42 22.85 -33.10
N MET A 619 27.92 23.20 -34.29
CA MET A 619 26.50 23.15 -34.63
C MET A 619 26.28 22.27 -35.86
N ALA A 620 25.57 21.15 -35.70
CA ALA A 620 25.19 20.23 -36.77
C ALA A 620 23.66 20.17 -36.88
N LEU A 621 23.10 20.71 -37.96
CA LEU A 621 21.65 20.82 -38.20
C LEU A 621 21.30 20.09 -39.50
N GLY A 622 20.70 18.90 -39.41
CA GLY A 622 20.30 18.08 -40.56
C GLY A 622 20.57 16.60 -40.35
N THR A 623 19.95 15.75 -41.18
CA THR A 623 20.23 14.31 -41.17
C THR A 623 21.68 14.06 -41.57
N GLU A 624 22.41 13.35 -40.72
CA GLU A 624 23.84 13.03 -40.93
C GLU A 624 24.76 14.27 -41.08
N ALA A 625 24.32 15.46 -40.65
CA ALA A 625 25.18 16.64 -40.60
C ALA A 625 26.32 16.43 -39.59
N VAL A 626 27.54 16.84 -39.95
CA VAL A 626 28.74 16.67 -39.13
C VAL A 626 29.45 18.01 -38.96
N ALA A 627 29.51 18.49 -37.71
CA ALA A 627 30.36 19.60 -37.32
C ALA A 627 31.50 19.03 -36.44
N ALA A 628 32.64 18.76 -37.06
CA ALA A 628 33.73 17.99 -36.45
C ALA A 628 34.70 18.86 -35.62
N ALA A 629 34.81 20.15 -35.95
CA ALA A 629 35.77 21.07 -35.33
C ALA A 629 35.11 22.15 -34.46
N SER A 630 35.92 22.85 -33.67
CA SER A 630 35.42 23.88 -32.74
C SER A 630 34.82 25.06 -33.51
N GLN A 631 33.67 25.56 -33.03
CA GLN A 631 32.90 26.64 -33.68
C GLN A 631 32.46 26.34 -35.12
N ALA A 632 32.56 25.08 -35.55
CA ALA A 632 32.14 24.67 -36.89
C ALA A 632 30.61 24.62 -36.99
N THR A 633 30.05 25.03 -38.12
CA THR A 633 28.61 25.07 -38.38
C THR A 633 28.28 24.27 -39.64
N ALA A 634 27.58 23.16 -39.51
CA ALA A 634 27.08 22.33 -40.60
C ALA A 634 25.55 22.37 -40.65
N VAL A 635 24.96 22.80 -41.77
CA VAL A 635 23.51 22.90 -41.96
C VAL A 635 23.12 22.26 -43.29
N GLY A 636 22.38 21.16 -43.25
CA GLY A 636 21.98 20.41 -44.44
C GLY A 636 22.12 18.90 -44.26
N VAL A 637 21.55 18.13 -45.18
CA VAL A 637 21.73 16.67 -45.19
C VAL A 637 23.18 16.37 -45.53
N LYS A 638 23.87 15.59 -44.69
CA LYS A 638 25.30 15.24 -44.87
C LYS A 638 26.26 16.44 -45.04
N ALA A 639 25.87 17.63 -44.58
CA ALA A 639 26.78 18.79 -44.54
C ALA A 639 27.95 18.51 -43.59
N GLN A 640 29.18 18.87 -43.97
CA GLN A 640 30.42 18.56 -43.25
C GLN A 640 31.23 19.84 -43.01
N ALA A 641 31.19 20.37 -41.78
CA ALA A 641 32.08 21.43 -41.34
C ALA A 641 33.25 20.82 -40.55
N LEU A 642 34.35 20.56 -41.25
CA LEU A 642 35.51 19.81 -40.73
C LEU A 642 36.64 20.73 -40.23
N GLY A 643 36.71 21.96 -40.72
CA GLY A 643 37.68 22.97 -40.29
C GLY A 643 37.25 23.79 -39.07
N ALA A 644 38.20 24.30 -38.30
CA ALA A 644 37.89 25.16 -37.15
C ALA A 644 37.23 26.48 -37.59
N SER A 645 36.15 26.86 -36.92
CA SER A 645 35.32 28.02 -37.29
C SER A 645 34.83 27.99 -38.75
N SER A 646 34.70 26.81 -39.36
CA SER A 646 34.20 26.67 -40.74
C SER A 646 32.67 26.60 -40.80
N VAL A 647 32.11 26.91 -41.96
CA VAL A 647 30.67 26.93 -42.20
C VAL A 647 30.35 26.11 -43.46
N ALA A 648 29.58 25.03 -43.33
CA ALA A 648 29.06 24.22 -44.42
C ALA A 648 27.52 24.30 -44.45
N VAL A 649 26.93 24.83 -45.51
CA VAL A 649 25.47 25.00 -45.66
C VAL A 649 25.01 24.43 -46.99
N GLY A 650 24.30 23.31 -47.00
CA GLY A 650 23.83 22.63 -48.22
C GLY A 650 23.86 21.12 -48.10
N ASP A 651 23.17 20.42 -49.02
CA ASP A 651 23.29 18.96 -49.12
C ASP A 651 24.73 18.59 -49.52
N GLN A 652 25.40 17.77 -48.70
CA GLN A 652 26.79 17.34 -48.91
C GLN A 652 27.83 18.47 -49.00
N ALA A 653 27.50 19.71 -48.59
CA ALA A 653 28.47 20.81 -48.52
C ALA A 653 29.63 20.46 -47.59
N SER A 654 30.88 20.77 -47.97
CA SER A 654 32.10 20.38 -47.24
C SER A 654 33.03 21.58 -47.03
N ALA A 655 33.17 22.03 -45.78
CA ALA A 655 34.08 23.10 -45.38
C ALA A 655 35.21 22.51 -44.53
N SER A 656 36.28 22.02 -45.19
CA SER A 656 37.41 21.35 -44.52
C SER A 656 38.58 22.26 -44.17
N GLY A 657 38.72 23.41 -44.83
CA GLY A 657 39.70 24.42 -44.46
C GLY A 657 39.34 25.16 -43.17
N ALA A 658 40.33 25.66 -42.44
CA ALA A 658 40.09 26.47 -41.24
C ALA A 658 39.50 27.84 -41.64
N ARG A 659 38.43 28.26 -40.95
CA ARG A 659 37.66 29.49 -41.24
C ARG A 659 37.12 29.55 -42.68
N SER A 660 36.90 28.39 -43.31
CA SER A 660 36.34 28.33 -44.66
C SER A 660 34.81 28.36 -44.67
N VAL A 661 34.22 28.72 -45.81
CA VAL A 661 32.77 28.76 -46.02
C VAL A 661 32.43 27.97 -47.28
N ALA A 662 31.66 26.89 -47.14
CA ALA A 662 31.05 26.14 -48.24
C ALA A 662 29.52 26.32 -48.18
N MET A 663 28.91 26.94 -49.19
CA MET A 663 27.47 27.21 -49.22
C MET A 663 26.87 26.83 -50.57
N GLY A 664 26.08 25.76 -50.59
CA GLY A 664 25.48 25.18 -51.78
C GLY A 664 25.61 23.65 -51.79
N PRO A 665 24.73 22.96 -52.53
CA PRO A 665 24.85 21.50 -52.70
C PRO A 665 26.23 21.15 -53.26
N GLU A 666 26.89 20.16 -52.65
CA GLU A 666 28.19 19.63 -53.07
C GLU A 666 29.34 20.67 -53.12
N SER A 667 29.14 21.87 -52.58
CA SER A 667 30.20 22.89 -52.46
C SER A 667 31.35 22.41 -51.57
N ALA A 668 32.60 22.69 -51.94
CA ALA A 668 33.79 22.26 -51.22
C ALA A 668 34.79 23.41 -51.01
N ALA A 669 34.92 23.88 -49.76
CA ALA A 669 35.89 24.89 -49.35
C ALA A 669 37.02 24.22 -48.55
N ALA A 670 38.03 23.72 -49.28
CA ALA A 670 39.09 22.88 -48.73
C ALA A 670 40.34 23.64 -48.28
N GLY A 671 40.63 24.80 -48.88
CA GLY A 671 41.74 25.65 -48.46
C GLY A 671 41.41 26.51 -47.23
N ASP A 672 42.42 26.96 -46.51
CA ASP A 672 42.25 27.81 -45.32
C ASP A 672 41.71 29.19 -45.70
N ARG A 673 40.71 29.69 -44.95
CA ARG A 673 40.01 30.96 -45.22
C ARG A 673 39.38 31.02 -46.62
N SER A 674 39.14 29.88 -47.26
CA SER A 674 38.51 29.80 -48.58
C SER A 674 36.99 29.99 -48.52
N ILE A 675 36.41 30.37 -49.66
CA ILE A 675 34.97 30.58 -49.84
C ILE A 675 34.54 29.82 -51.09
N ALA A 676 33.63 28.86 -50.95
CA ALA A 676 32.95 28.17 -52.05
C ALA A 676 31.44 28.39 -51.92
N ILE A 677 30.81 29.06 -52.88
CA ILE A 677 29.37 29.36 -52.86
C ILE A 677 28.76 28.97 -54.20
N GLY A 678 27.83 28.01 -54.23
CA GLY A 678 27.17 27.52 -55.44
C GLY A 678 27.15 25.99 -55.51
N ASP A 679 26.45 25.47 -56.53
CA ASP A 679 26.38 24.03 -56.80
C ASP A 679 27.74 23.52 -57.29
N ALA A 680 28.31 22.54 -56.58
CA ALA A 680 29.61 21.93 -56.88
C ALA A 680 30.81 22.93 -56.99
N ALA A 681 30.71 24.12 -56.37
CA ALA A 681 31.81 25.09 -56.30
C ALA A 681 32.98 24.53 -55.46
N GLN A 682 34.22 24.60 -55.95
CA GLN A 682 35.40 24.07 -55.28
C GLN A 682 36.47 25.15 -55.08
N ALA A 683 36.73 25.52 -53.83
CA ALA A 683 37.83 26.41 -53.44
C ALA A 683 38.87 25.59 -52.65
N THR A 684 39.86 25.04 -53.36
CA THR A 684 40.86 24.13 -52.79
C THR A 684 42.18 24.81 -52.44
N GLY A 685 42.48 25.98 -53.03
CA GLY A 685 43.60 26.83 -52.64
C GLY A 685 43.34 27.63 -51.36
N ASP A 686 44.40 28.03 -50.67
CA ASP A 686 44.31 28.89 -49.50
C ASP A 686 43.84 30.29 -49.89
N GLN A 687 42.91 30.86 -49.12
CA GLN A 687 42.29 32.16 -49.39
C GLN A 687 41.60 32.22 -50.77
N ALA A 688 41.26 31.07 -51.36
CA ALA A 688 40.57 31.00 -52.64
C ALA A 688 39.09 31.40 -52.53
N ILE A 689 38.56 32.02 -53.58
CA ILE A 689 37.13 32.40 -53.71
C ILE A 689 36.53 31.72 -54.94
N SER A 690 35.51 30.88 -54.77
CA SER A 690 34.82 30.17 -55.85
C SER A 690 33.32 30.41 -55.73
N ILE A 691 32.73 31.28 -56.57
CA ILE A 691 31.32 31.68 -56.49
C ILE A 691 30.59 31.40 -57.81
N GLY A 692 29.60 30.51 -57.77
CA GLY A 692 28.79 30.06 -58.90
C GLY A 692 28.86 28.55 -59.08
N THR A 693 28.38 28.04 -60.20
CA THR A 693 28.25 26.59 -60.43
C THR A 693 29.56 26.02 -60.98
N GLY A 694 30.00 24.88 -60.46
CA GLY A 694 31.10 24.08 -61.03
C GLY A 694 32.49 24.75 -61.11
N ASN A 695 32.68 25.94 -60.54
CA ASN A 695 33.99 26.59 -60.49
C ASN A 695 35.00 25.74 -59.69
N VAL A 696 36.25 25.72 -60.12
CA VAL A 696 37.36 25.05 -59.45
C VAL A 696 38.52 26.04 -59.30
N VAL A 697 38.78 26.49 -58.08
CA VAL A 697 39.86 27.42 -57.74
C VAL A 697 40.85 26.72 -56.83
N SER A 698 41.95 26.25 -57.42
CA SER A 698 43.04 25.55 -56.73
C SER A 698 44.28 26.40 -56.50
N GLY A 699 44.37 27.57 -57.16
CA GLY A 699 45.43 28.55 -56.88
C GLY A 699 45.24 29.24 -55.53
N ASP A 700 46.34 29.44 -54.81
CA ASP A 700 46.33 30.22 -53.57
C ASP A 700 46.09 31.71 -53.89
N ASN A 701 45.38 32.41 -53.00
CA ASN A 701 45.06 33.82 -53.18
C ASN A 701 44.31 34.14 -54.50
N SER A 702 43.58 33.17 -55.05
CA SER A 702 42.90 33.28 -56.35
C SER A 702 41.39 33.34 -56.22
N GLY A 703 40.69 33.65 -57.32
CA GLY A 703 39.23 33.66 -57.31
C GLY A 703 38.55 33.44 -58.65
N ALA A 704 37.32 32.93 -58.61
CA ALA A 704 36.43 32.78 -59.75
C ALA A 704 35.00 33.16 -59.37
N ILE A 705 34.34 33.91 -60.24
CA ILE A 705 32.92 34.24 -60.14
C ILE A 705 32.26 33.98 -61.51
N GLY A 706 31.32 33.02 -61.56
CA GLY A 706 30.60 32.63 -62.79
C GLY A 706 30.33 31.13 -62.89
N ASP A 707 30.23 30.57 -64.09
CA ASP A 707 29.85 29.15 -64.31
C ASP A 707 30.38 28.58 -65.63
N PRO A 708 31.18 27.51 -65.63
CA PRO A 708 32.23 27.17 -64.67
C PRO A 708 33.58 27.82 -65.06
N ASN A 709 34.44 28.12 -64.09
CA ASN A 709 35.82 28.55 -64.33
C ASN A 709 36.79 27.62 -63.62
N THR A 710 37.97 27.38 -64.22
CA THR A 710 39.09 26.66 -63.61
C THR A 710 40.27 27.61 -63.41
N VAL A 711 40.67 27.86 -62.16
CA VAL A 711 41.78 28.77 -61.82
C VAL A 711 42.79 28.02 -60.95
N SER A 712 43.90 27.60 -61.55
CA SER A 712 44.99 26.89 -60.88
C SER A 712 46.22 27.76 -60.61
N GLY A 713 46.37 28.87 -61.34
CA GLY A 713 47.41 29.87 -61.05
C GLY A 713 47.14 30.65 -59.77
N SER A 714 48.19 31.01 -59.05
CA SER A 714 48.14 31.75 -57.78
C SER A 714 48.00 33.24 -57.99
N GLY A 715 47.24 33.92 -57.13
CA GLY A 715 46.96 35.37 -57.26
C GLY A 715 46.13 35.74 -58.49
N SER A 716 45.42 34.78 -59.08
CA SER A 716 44.72 34.93 -60.36
C SER A 716 43.20 35.00 -60.17
N TYR A 717 42.52 35.74 -61.04
CA TYR A 717 41.08 35.99 -60.92
C TYR A 717 40.33 35.86 -62.24
N ALA A 718 39.17 35.19 -62.20
CA ALA A 718 38.22 35.09 -63.30
C ALA A 718 36.85 35.68 -62.94
N LEU A 719 36.29 36.47 -63.85
CA LEU A 719 34.89 36.90 -63.83
C LEU A 719 34.23 36.59 -65.18
N GLY A 720 33.30 35.64 -65.19
CA GLY A 720 32.61 35.15 -66.39
C GLY A 720 32.58 33.62 -66.44
N ASN A 721 32.49 33.03 -67.62
CA ASN A 721 32.18 31.61 -67.80
C ASN A 721 33.22 30.88 -68.64
N ASP A 722 33.36 29.57 -68.45
CA ASP A 722 34.23 28.69 -69.26
C ASP A 722 35.69 29.17 -69.37
N ASN A 723 36.21 29.86 -68.36
CA ASN A 723 37.59 30.33 -68.36
C ASN A 723 38.53 29.31 -67.70
N THR A 724 39.74 29.16 -68.25
CA THR A 724 40.82 28.32 -67.69
C THR A 724 42.08 29.17 -67.49
N ILE A 725 42.50 29.38 -66.24
CA ILE A 725 43.67 30.19 -65.88
C ILE A 725 44.70 29.32 -65.14
N GLU A 726 45.80 29.02 -65.81
CA GLU A 726 46.93 28.28 -65.24
C GLU A 726 48.11 29.19 -64.86
N ALA A 727 48.15 30.41 -65.40
CA ALA A 727 49.19 31.40 -65.10
C ALA A 727 48.96 32.12 -63.76
N ASP A 728 50.04 32.54 -63.12
CA ASP A 728 50.01 33.29 -61.87
C ASP A 728 49.73 34.78 -62.13
N ASN A 729 49.09 35.45 -61.16
CA ASN A 729 48.77 36.89 -61.20
C ASN A 729 47.98 37.32 -62.46
N ALA A 730 47.21 36.42 -63.07
CA ALA A 730 46.44 36.68 -64.28
C ALA A 730 45.01 37.12 -63.95
N PHE A 731 44.47 38.07 -64.72
CA PHE A 731 43.12 38.61 -64.52
C PHE A 731 42.28 38.47 -65.79
N VAL A 732 41.17 37.74 -65.70
CA VAL A 732 40.24 37.51 -66.81
C VAL A 732 38.89 38.10 -66.48
N VAL A 733 38.36 38.91 -67.39
CA VAL A 733 36.97 39.38 -67.38
C VAL A 733 36.37 39.07 -68.75
N GLY A 734 35.68 37.95 -68.88
CA GLY A 734 35.23 37.41 -70.17
C GLY A 734 34.74 35.97 -70.05
N ASN A 735 34.42 35.36 -71.19
CA ASN A 735 34.12 33.94 -71.25
C ASN A 735 34.99 33.24 -72.29
N ASP A 736 35.10 31.91 -72.18
CA ASP A 736 35.85 31.07 -73.11
C ASP A 736 37.33 31.50 -73.26
N VAL A 737 37.95 32.00 -72.17
CA VAL A 737 39.34 32.44 -72.16
C VAL A 737 40.25 31.37 -71.56
N THR A 738 41.35 31.08 -72.24
CA THR A 738 42.44 30.26 -71.69
C THR A 738 43.70 31.09 -71.51
N VAL A 739 44.25 31.13 -70.29
CA VAL A 739 45.55 31.72 -69.98
C VAL A 739 46.47 30.60 -69.48
N ALA A 740 47.22 30.04 -70.41
CA ALA A 740 48.12 28.91 -70.13
C ALA A 740 49.31 29.32 -69.25
N THR A 741 49.94 28.32 -68.63
CA THR A 741 51.17 28.50 -67.85
C THR A 741 52.24 29.34 -68.57
N GLY A 742 52.94 30.20 -67.81
CA GLY A 742 54.00 31.08 -68.33
C GLY A 742 53.53 32.41 -68.93
N LEU A 743 52.23 32.71 -68.85
CA LEU A 743 51.63 33.99 -69.24
C LEU A 743 51.30 34.86 -68.02
N ASP A 744 52.16 34.81 -67.00
CA ASP A 744 51.92 35.44 -65.70
C ASP A 744 51.72 36.96 -65.82
N GLY A 745 50.85 37.53 -64.98
CA GLY A 745 50.54 38.96 -64.99
C GLY A 745 49.65 39.43 -66.15
N SER A 746 49.20 38.52 -67.02
CA SER A 746 48.34 38.87 -68.16
C SER A 746 46.95 39.34 -67.73
N VAL A 747 46.41 40.30 -68.48
CA VAL A 747 45.02 40.76 -68.32
C VAL A 747 44.25 40.47 -69.60
N VAL A 748 43.14 39.74 -69.52
CA VAL A 748 42.34 39.36 -70.68
C VAL A 748 40.91 39.86 -70.53
N LEU A 749 40.44 40.64 -71.49
CA LEU A 749 39.17 41.35 -71.44
C LEU A 749 38.28 40.97 -72.65
N GLY A 750 37.15 40.33 -72.36
CA GLY A 750 36.10 40.00 -73.32
C GLY A 750 36.07 38.53 -73.73
N ASP A 751 34.90 38.14 -74.23
CA ASP A 751 34.53 36.81 -74.73
C ASP A 751 35.47 36.28 -75.83
N GLY A 752 35.95 35.05 -75.71
CA GLY A 752 36.82 34.38 -76.68
C GLY A 752 38.15 35.10 -76.94
N SER A 753 38.61 35.96 -76.02
CA SER A 753 39.89 36.66 -76.16
C SER A 753 41.06 35.71 -75.89
N THR A 754 42.16 35.88 -76.62
CA THR A 754 43.38 35.07 -76.46
C THR A 754 44.55 35.96 -76.08
N VAL A 755 45.46 35.46 -75.25
CA VAL A 755 46.68 36.19 -74.88
C VAL A 755 47.91 35.36 -75.24
N ASP A 756 48.90 36.03 -75.83
CA ASP A 756 50.21 35.47 -76.14
C ASP A 756 51.28 36.12 -75.24
N ALA A 757 52.48 35.56 -75.25
CA ALA A 757 53.63 36.14 -74.55
C ALA A 757 53.90 37.56 -75.05
N ALA A 758 54.28 38.46 -74.13
CA ALA A 758 54.56 39.85 -74.45
C ALA A 758 55.72 39.97 -75.46
N ILE A 759 55.49 40.67 -76.57
CA ILE A 759 56.48 40.82 -77.64
C ILE A 759 57.25 42.14 -77.46
N ALA A 760 58.57 42.04 -77.24
CA ALA A 760 59.47 43.19 -77.14
C ALA A 760 59.74 43.82 -78.51
N THR A 761 59.05 44.92 -78.82
CA THR A 761 59.28 45.70 -80.05
C THR A 761 60.17 46.91 -79.73
N SER A 762 61.50 46.77 -79.93
CA SER A 762 62.46 47.83 -79.57
C SER A 762 62.55 48.97 -80.59
N SER A 763 62.29 48.68 -81.86
CA SER A 763 62.44 49.62 -82.96
C SER A 763 61.69 49.16 -84.21
N ALA A 764 61.42 50.07 -85.15
CA ALA A 764 61.01 49.73 -86.51
C ALA A 764 61.89 50.44 -87.54
N THR A 765 62.11 49.81 -88.69
CA THR A 765 62.79 50.44 -89.82
C THR A 765 61.77 50.91 -90.85
N ILE A 766 61.66 52.23 -91.04
CA ILE A 766 60.75 52.86 -92.00
C ILE A 766 61.62 53.56 -93.05
N ALA A 767 61.47 53.18 -94.32
CA ALA A 767 62.25 53.72 -95.44
C ALA A 767 63.78 53.71 -95.22
N GLY A 768 64.30 52.66 -94.56
CA GLY A 768 65.73 52.49 -94.29
C GLY A 768 66.27 53.22 -93.04
N THR A 769 65.44 54.01 -92.35
CA THR A 769 65.80 54.64 -91.07
C THR A 769 65.20 53.85 -89.91
N THR A 770 66.03 53.51 -88.92
CA THR A 770 65.59 52.85 -87.68
C THR A 770 65.06 53.88 -86.68
N TYR A 771 63.85 53.64 -86.18
CA TYR A 771 63.20 54.44 -85.15
C TYR A 771 63.09 53.60 -83.88
N ASP A 772 63.73 54.04 -82.81
CA ASP A 772 63.67 53.38 -81.50
C ASP A 772 62.38 53.74 -80.77
N TYR A 773 61.83 52.79 -80.00
CA TYR A 773 60.61 52.95 -79.22
C TYR A 773 60.87 52.96 -77.72
N ALA A 774 59.98 53.60 -76.96
CA ALA A 774 59.94 53.50 -75.50
C ALA A 774 59.20 52.21 -75.08
N GLY A 775 59.46 51.72 -73.86
CA GLY A 775 58.74 50.54 -73.30
C GLY A 775 59.17 49.19 -73.88
N THR A 776 60.44 49.05 -74.29
CA THR A 776 60.95 47.88 -75.04
C THR A 776 60.99 46.56 -74.28
N ALA A 777 60.67 46.54 -72.99
CA ALA A 777 60.70 45.35 -72.12
C ALA A 777 59.33 45.16 -71.44
N PRO A 778 58.29 44.76 -72.17
CA PRO A 778 56.97 44.52 -71.59
C PRO A 778 57.01 43.30 -70.66
N VAL A 779 56.32 43.38 -69.53
CA VAL A 779 56.26 42.31 -68.52
C VAL A 779 55.14 41.31 -68.77
N ALA A 780 54.03 41.77 -69.36
CA ALA A 780 52.84 40.98 -69.68
C ALA A 780 52.00 41.75 -70.73
N ALA A 781 50.95 41.11 -71.24
CA ALA A 781 50.04 41.71 -72.22
C ALA A 781 48.64 41.95 -71.64
N VAL A 782 47.99 43.03 -72.10
CA VAL A 782 46.54 43.21 -71.97
C VAL A 782 45.92 42.80 -73.30
N SER A 783 45.19 41.68 -73.32
CA SER A 783 44.44 41.24 -74.51
C SER A 783 42.99 41.71 -74.43
N VAL A 784 42.49 42.25 -75.55
CA VAL A 784 41.09 42.68 -75.71
C VAL A 784 40.35 41.89 -76.79
N GLY A 785 40.94 40.81 -77.34
CA GLY A 785 40.34 40.05 -78.43
C GLY A 785 41.22 38.89 -78.90
N ALA A 786 40.88 38.34 -80.06
CA ALA A 786 41.65 37.30 -80.74
C ALA A 786 41.87 37.69 -82.21
N ALA A 787 42.79 37.02 -82.90
CA ALA A 787 43.02 37.25 -84.32
C ALA A 787 41.74 36.99 -85.14
N GLY A 788 41.29 37.98 -85.92
CA GLY A 788 40.02 37.95 -86.65
C GLY A 788 38.78 38.27 -85.81
N ALA A 789 38.95 38.52 -84.51
CA ALA A 789 37.92 38.91 -83.55
C ALA A 789 38.42 40.09 -82.68
N GLU A 790 39.08 41.06 -83.31
CA GLU A 790 39.63 42.23 -82.64
C GLU A 790 38.53 43.15 -82.12
N ARG A 791 38.80 43.84 -81.00
CA ARG A 791 37.90 44.85 -80.43
C ARG A 791 38.42 46.26 -80.64
N THR A 792 37.50 47.19 -80.82
CA THR A 792 37.83 48.61 -80.76
C THR A 792 37.97 49.05 -79.31
N VAL A 793 39.04 49.79 -79.01
CA VAL A 793 39.19 50.51 -77.73
C VAL A 793 38.75 51.94 -77.97
N THR A 794 37.59 52.31 -77.44
CA THR A 794 36.95 53.60 -77.71
C THR A 794 37.16 54.58 -76.54
N ASN A 795 36.95 55.88 -76.80
CA ASN A 795 37.12 56.96 -75.82
C ASN A 795 38.55 57.10 -75.25
N VAL A 796 39.56 56.76 -76.05
CA VAL A 796 40.97 56.96 -75.70
C VAL A 796 41.35 58.44 -75.86
N ALA A 797 41.71 59.10 -74.75
CA ALA A 797 42.22 60.46 -74.77
C ALA A 797 43.57 60.55 -75.52
N ALA A 798 43.93 61.74 -76.00
CA ALA A 798 45.18 61.92 -76.73
C ALA A 798 46.39 61.67 -75.81
N GLY A 799 47.26 60.73 -76.19
CA GLY A 799 48.48 60.40 -75.46
C GLY A 799 49.57 61.45 -75.67
N ARG A 800 50.58 61.50 -74.79
CA ARG A 800 51.75 62.36 -75.04
C ARG A 800 52.55 61.81 -76.23
N VAL A 801 53.03 62.70 -77.11
CA VAL A 801 53.88 62.33 -78.25
C VAL A 801 55.30 62.82 -77.96
N SER A 802 56.15 61.94 -77.42
CA SER A 802 57.57 62.19 -77.12
C SER A 802 58.37 60.88 -77.20
N SER A 803 59.72 60.98 -77.23
CA SER A 803 60.60 59.80 -77.32
C SER A 803 60.56 58.86 -76.11
N THR A 804 59.93 59.26 -75.01
CA THR A 804 59.81 58.47 -73.78
C THR A 804 58.37 58.10 -73.44
N SER A 805 57.40 58.43 -74.30
CA SER A 805 55.98 58.21 -74.01
C SER A 805 55.58 56.75 -74.19
N THR A 806 54.75 56.25 -73.27
CA THR A 806 54.12 54.92 -73.33
C THR A 806 52.59 55.03 -73.29
N ASP A 807 52.05 56.22 -73.60
CA ASP A 807 50.62 56.45 -73.65
C ASP A 807 50.04 55.92 -74.97
N ALA A 808 48.82 55.38 -74.95
CA ALA A 808 48.13 54.97 -76.17
C ALA A 808 47.86 56.20 -77.08
N ILE A 809 48.02 56.01 -78.38
CA ILE A 809 47.71 57.02 -79.41
C ILE A 809 46.28 56.82 -79.90
N ASN A 810 45.50 57.89 -79.97
CA ASN A 810 44.14 57.82 -80.52
C ASN A 810 44.10 58.23 -82.01
N GLY A 811 42.94 58.02 -82.64
CA GLY A 811 42.76 58.32 -84.06
C GLY A 811 42.96 59.79 -84.44
N SER A 812 42.70 60.75 -83.55
CA SER A 812 42.85 62.17 -83.88
C SER A 812 44.32 62.61 -83.93
N GLN A 813 45.20 61.99 -83.16
CA GLN A 813 46.65 62.24 -83.21
C GLN A 813 47.28 61.68 -84.49
N LEU A 814 46.89 60.47 -84.89
CA LEU A 814 47.31 59.90 -86.15
C LEU A 814 46.77 60.72 -87.32
N PHE A 815 45.50 61.16 -87.24
CA PHE A 815 44.91 62.05 -88.23
C PHE A 815 45.64 63.41 -88.33
N ALA A 816 46.05 64.00 -87.20
CA ALA A 816 46.87 65.23 -87.20
C ALA A 816 48.24 65.02 -87.87
N THR A 817 48.86 63.85 -87.67
CA THR A 817 50.12 63.48 -88.34
C THR A 817 49.92 63.30 -89.84
N ASN A 818 48.86 62.61 -90.25
CA ASN A 818 48.53 62.40 -91.67
C ASN A 818 48.28 63.73 -92.38
N GLN A 819 47.56 64.68 -91.76
CA GLN A 819 47.39 66.03 -92.31
C GLN A 819 48.74 66.74 -92.55
N ALA A 820 49.72 66.56 -91.65
CA ALA A 820 51.05 67.12 -91.83
C ALA A 820 51.84 66.41 -92.96
N VAL A 821 51.69 65.10 -93.12
CA VAL A 821 52.33 64.32 -94.20
C VAL A 821 51.73 64.69 -95.57
N ASP A 822 50.41 64.83 -95.67
CA ASP A 822 49.73 65.25 -96.90
C ASP A 822 50.16 66.67 -97.33
N GLN A 823 50.33 67.57 -96.35
CA GLN A 823 50.89 68.90 -96.60
C GLN A 823 52.33 68.81 -97.14
N ASN A 824 53.20 68.00 -96.51
CA ASN A 824 54.56 67.79 -96.99
C ASN A 824 54.60 67.21 -98.42
N ALA A 825 53.70 66.27 -98.75
CA ALA A 825 53.60 65.71 -100.09
C ALA A 825 53.21 66.78 -101.13
N THR A 826 52.29 67.68 -100.76
CA THR A 826 51.90 68.84 -101.59
C THR A 826 53.09 69.78 -101.78
N ASP A 827 53.80 70.14 -100.71
CA ASP A 827 54.95 71.05 -100.74
C ASP A 827 56.10 70.47 -101.59
N ILE A 828 56.37 69.16 -101.50
CA ILE A 828 57.38 68.47 -102.33
C ILE A 828 56.99 68.53 -103.81
N ALA A 829 55.72 68.27 -104.14
CA ALA A 829 55.25 68.31 -105.52
C ALA A 829 55.35 69.73 -106.12
N THR A 830 55.03 70.77 -105.35
CA THR A 830 55.24 72.17 -105.74
C THR A 830 56.72 72.46 -105.98
N ASN A 831 57.60 72.12 -105.04
CA ASN A 831 59.04 72.34 -105.19
C ASN A 831 59.63 71.60 -106.41
N ALA A 832 59.13 70.41 -106.75
CA ALA A 832 59.58 69.66 -107.92
C ALA A 832 59.13 70.29 -109.26
N GLY A 833 58.11 71.15 -109.26
CA GLY A 833 57.68 71.91 -110.43
C GLY A 833 58.43 73.23 -110.64
N ASP A 834 59.07 73.75 -109.59
CA ASP A 834 59.84 75.01 -109.58
C ASP A 834 61.35 74.80 -109.83
N ILE A 835 61.82 73.55 -109.92
CA ILE A 835 63.18 73.11 -110.29
C ILE A 835 63.18 72.68 -111.75
#